data_AF-A0A914DDI6-F1
#
_entry.id   AF-A0A914DDI6-F1
#
_cell.length_a   1.000
_cell.length_b   1.000
_cell.length_c   1.000
_cell.angle_alpha   90.00
_cell.angle_beta   90.00
_cell.angle_gamma   90.00
#
_symmetry.space_group_name_H-M   'P 1'
#
loop_
_entity.id
_entity.type
_entity.pdbx_description
1 polymer ?
#
loop_
_entity_poly.entity_id
_entity_poly.type
_entity_poly.pdbx_seq_one_letter_code
_entity_poly.pdbx_strand_id
1 'polypeptide(L)'
;MQDFGASPAALRLITSASNVALANPEEQVFNAMIEGWRNQQLSRGLRDQTIRNRTATVTRFRDFVDKPPWKWTVADVDEFTAESGGRTRTLSTMRANHGSIRGFCDYLTNPLYDWMEICDREFGDVPSQVCLPWNTVAHRFEFEGDGKRRPFTYDEVERLFDTADARVELLVASGRKGALGALRDAQLLKTVYAFGLRRTEAVMLDTVDLHHNAKMRQWGRFGAIHVRWAKAAGGGAPRRRTVLLVPEFDWWVPGMQQWLEQARERFAPGDDLDALWVTERRTRLSAGYLDRRFAELRDEAGLSKDLTLHSLRHSYVTHLLEFGYADRFVQEQVGHMHASTTSIYASVNLQAEASARGPRHRPVPRAGVSAGDAATPAGASRRPRCSVRCAGVFTRRSRDDHSPGGLGPGCRGRRSDARVDWRSPPRSRDDPPAADEVAAVAKPPQQPRVAEVVDLVRPLVPEISPERLVEIVHSVAPVPLTQRLLELALIKQPGVLEGRHANVPVTVQDLARALVDDGAGMVVLPTCESCGRAVRLPHKTPNGGRHCSRCERNARSVSCASCGRVRPVQRTIDGQRFCRDCWRADPRSFGDCSRCGQHATIIVRRPELVCLACYTAPIKTCGLCGEPGRVASHLDGRRVCARCYYAMRRPQPCPECGRRVFLTGFMNDQKVCADCAGAPVTMACPGCGSIEEIRKHHLCVECRRPIAIQQLLADDTGEIRTDLHPLTDYLLTHHSKAASLERWLHKSKCASVLRELADGALPLTAEAIITRAQSGQAVAFLLSLLVRSGVLPALDVEATRFNHWLNDWLDDIDHPEDRLILRRYCTWELLRSTRTRSQSSPAAGFQRQRAALKYCAALLGEIRAQQETPATFPQRRLDAYLTGSPSQRDALAPFTRWLRKHRLSTLRVEFRAHRLEGRDYASDHRWQMARRFLSDPDLDPKTRAAGLLVLLYGIQLTRIVTITRTQVNTSSQPVTLTVGAEPIELPEILGDAIVELVDAAQHHPEGWLFPGRNPGRHLTPGPLSRRLRTEGLLAGSARTTALIELTRQLHPRIVSDLLGITTASAASWSRLAGGEWSDYPALRSTHA
;
A
#
# COMPACT_ATOMS: atom_id res chain seq x y z
N MET A 1 12.24 49.93 -11.08
CA MET A 1 12.62 48.70 -11.80
C MET A 1 12.12 47.51 -10.97
N GLN A 2 10.84 47.18 -11.11
CA GLN A 2 10.15 46.12 -10.34
C GLN A 2 9.61 45.08 -11.33
N ASP A 3 9.69 43.80 -10.96
CA ASP A 3 9.20 42.68 -11.78
C ASP A 3 7.67 42.72 -11.92
N PHE A 4 7.19 43.17 -13.08
CA PHE A 4 5.81 42.94 -13.50
C PHE A 4 5.64 41.51 -14.01
N GLY A 5 5.58 40.56 -13.07
CA GLY A 5 5.05 39.23 -13.36
C GLY A 5 3.59 39.36 -13.82
N ALA A 6 3.33 39.13 -15.12
CA ALA A 6 2.01 39.28 -15.71
C ALA A 6 0.98 38.36 -15.03
N SER A 7 0.17 38.95 -14.15
CA SER A 7 -0.89 38.24 -13.44
C SER A 7 -2.06 37.93 -14.38
N PRO A 8 -2.78 36.80 -14.21
CA PRO A 8 -4.02 36.50 -14.96
C PRO A 8 -5.10 37.59 -14.87
N ALA A 9 -4.94 38.58 -13.99
CA ALA A 9 -5.81 39.74 -13.85
C ALA A 9 -5.97 40.57 -15.13
N ALA A 10 -4.96 40.64 -16.03
CA ALA A 10 -5.06 41.44 -17.26
C ALA A 10 -6.24 41.02 -18.17
N LEU A 11 -6.57 39.72 -18.18
CA LEU A 11 -7.70 39.17 -18.95
C LEU A 11 -9.06 39.26 -18.25
N ARG A 12 -9.12 39.68 -16.97
CA ARG A 12 -10.41 40.00 -16.33
C ARG A 12 -11.01 41.29 -16.91
N LEU A 13 -10.16 42.23 -17.33
CA LEU A 13 -10.59 43.51 -17.89
C LEU A 13 -11.27 43.38 -19.27
N ILE A 14 -10.88 42.38 -20.08
CA ILE A 14 -11.42 42.19 -21.44
C ILE A 14 -12.85 41.60 -21.44
N THR A 15 -13.33 40.99 -20.35
CA THR A 15 -14.65 40.31 -20.32
C THR A 15 -15.66 40.87 -19.33
N SER A 16 -15.44 42.04 -18.72
CA SER A 16 -16.48 42.70 -17.91
C SER A 16 -16.28 44.21 -17.76
N ALA A 17 -17.11 44.98 -18.48
CA ALA A 17 -17.66 46.29 -18.09
C ALA A 17 -16.78 47.19 -17.20
N SER A 18 -15.53 47.42 -17.59
CA SER A 18 -14.61 48.33 -16.89
C SER A 18 -13.96 49.27 -17.90
N ASN A 19 -14.19 50.58 -17.73
CA ASN A 19 -13.76 51.65 -18.63
C ASN A 19 -12.23 51.92 -18.55
N VAL A 20 -11.42 50.87 -18.43
CA VAL A 20 -9.96 50.93 -18.33
C VAL A 20 -9.38 50.54 -19.68
N ALA A 21 -9.06 51.54 -20.50
CA ALA A 21 -8.34 51.30 -21.75
C ALA A 21 -6.99 50.62 -21.46
N LEU A 22 -6.77 49.46 -22.08
CA LEU A 22 -5.52 48.72 -21.92
C LEU A 22 -4.38 49.44 -22.64
N ALA A 23 -3.28 49.70 -21.93
CA ALA A 23 -2.04 50.16 -22.57
C ALA A 23 -1.46 49.03 -23.43
N ASN A 24 -1.31 49.27 -24.74
CA ASN A 24 -0.90 48.31 -25.76
C ASN A 24 -1.78 47.02 -25.82
N PRO A 25 -3.03 47.09 -26.33
CA PRO A 25 -3.94 45.95 -26.36
C PRO A 25 -3.46 44.81 -27.26
N GLU A 26 -2.78 45.10 -28.39
CA GLU A 26 -2.28 44.05 -29.30
C GLU A 26 -1.26 43.12 -28.60
N GLU A 27 -0.31 43.71 -27.85
CA GLU A 27 0.70 42.95 -27.11
C GLU A 27 0.10 42.14 -25.94
N GLN A 28 -0.87 42.70 -25.22
CA GLN A 28 -1.55 41.99 -24.14
C GLN A 28 -2.33 40.77 -24.65
N VAL A 29 -3.07 40.92 -25.77
CA VAL A 29 -3.79 39.81 -26.39
C VAL A 29 -2.82 38.76 -26.95
N PHE A 30 -1.70 39.16 -27.56
CA PHE A 30 -0.68 38.20 -28.01
C PHE A 30 -0.08 37.39 -26.84
N ASN A 31 0.29 38.05 -25.74
CA ASN A 31 0.81 37.38 -24.56
C ASN A 31 -0.23 36.43 -23.94
N ALA A 32 -1.51 36.82 -23.94
CA ALA A 32 -2.63 35.98 -23.53
C ALA A 32 -2.80 34.73 -24.42
N MET A 33 -2.64 34.86 -25.74
CA MET A 33 -2.67 33.74 -26.69
C MET A 33 -1.52 32.76 -26.46
N ILE A 34 -0.29 33.26 -26.25
CA ILE A 34 0.89 32.43 -25.98
C ILE A 34 0.72 31.65 -24.66
N GLU A 35 0.26 32.31 -23.60
CA GLU A 35 0.02 31.64 -22.31
C GLU A 35 -1.15 30.66 -22.37
N GLY A 36 -2.23 30.99 -23.10
CA GLY A 36 -3.32 30.07 -23.40
C GLY A 36 -2.85 28.80 -24.14
N TRP A 37 -2.01 28.97 -25.16
CA TRP A 37 -1.43 27.85 -25.92
C TRP A 37 -0.41 27.03 -25.12
N ARG A 38 0.32 27.67 -24.20
CA ARG A 38 1.16 26.98 -23.21
C ARG A 38 0.31 26.11 -22.29
N ASN A 39 -0.79 26.65 -21.75
CA ASN A 39 -1.70 25.93 -20.86
C ASN A 39 -2.41 24.76 -21.54
N GLN A 40 -2.83 24.93 -22.81
CA GLN A 40 -3.34 23.85 -23.65
C GLN A 40 -2.34 22.68 -23.82
N GLN A 41 -1.05 22.98 -23.96
CA GLN A 41 -0.02 21.95 -24.10
C GLN A 41 0.33 21.28 -22.77
N LEU A 42 0.25 22.01 -21.65
CA LEU A 42 0.40 21.48 -20.29
C LEU A 42 -0.77 20.58 -19.89
N SER A 43 -2.02 20.96 -20.21
CA SER A 43 -3.22 20.15 -19.93
C SER A 43 -3.15 18.80 -20.65
N ARG A 44 -2.60 18.77 -21.87
CA ARG A 44 -2.32 17.56 -22.67
C ARG A 44 -1.07 16.77 -22.23
N GLY A 45 -0.26 17.32 -21.33
CA GLY A 45 0.88 16.62 -20.72
C GLY A 45 2.11 16.51 -21.63
N LEU A 46 2.35 17.50 -22.49
CA LEU A 46 3.63 17.67 -23.19
C LEU A 46 4.74 18.04 -22.18
N ARG A 47 6.00 17.79 -22.54
CA ARG A 47 7.15 18.22 -21.71
C ARG A 47 7.40 19.71 -21.84
N ASP A 48 7.75 20.36 -20.73
CA ASP A 48 8.07 21.79 -20.66
C ASP A 48 9.09 22.24 -21.71
N GLN A 49 10.13 21.44 -22.00
CA GLN A 49 11.10 21.80 -23.04
C GLN A 49 10.48 21.86 -24.45
N THR A 50 9.56 20.95 -24.77
CA THR A 50 8.82 20.97 -26.04
C THR A 50 7.96 22.22 -26.14
N ILE A 51 7.31 22.60 -25.03
CA ILE A 51 6.45 23.77 -24.94
C ILE A 51 7.28 25.06 -25.10
N ARG A 52 8.38 25.21 -24.34
CA ARG A 52 9.31 26.35 -24.45
C ARG A 52 9.87 26.53 -25.86
N ASN A 53 10.29 25.45 -26.51
CA ASN A 53 10.81 25.52 -27.88
C ASN A 53 9.74 26.00 -28.89
N ARG A 54 8.48 25.60 -28.68
CA ARG A 54 7.36 25.98 -29.52
C ARG A 54 6.94 27.44 -29.31
N THR A 55 6.72 27.86 -28.06
CA THR A 55 6.35 29.24 -27.75
C THR A 55 7.43 30.21 -28.21
N ALA A 56 8.71 29.94 -27.92
CA ALA A 56 9.84 30.77 -28.39
C ALA A 56 9.94 30.85 -29.92
N THR A 57 9.45 29.86 -30.66
CA THR A 57 9.42 29.90 -32.13
C THR A 57 8.29 30.79 -32.66
N VAL A 58 7.13 30.80 -32.00
CA VAL A 58 6.01 31.68 -32.34
C VAL A 58 6.31 33.13 -31.95
N THR A 59 6.90 33.37 -30.77
CA THR A 59 7.38 34.71 -30.35
C THR A 59 8.39 35.26 -31.35
N ARG A 60 9.43 34.47 -31.72
CA ARG A 60 10.40 34.85 -32.76
C ARG A 60 9.79 35.09 -34.14
N PHE A 61 8.65 34.47 -34.47
CA PHE A 61 7.93 34.75 -35.71
C PHE A 61 7.18 36.09 -35.61
N ARG A 62 6.45 36.34 -34.51
CA ARG A 62 5.82 37.63 -34.22
C ARG A 62 6.83 38.77 -34.27
N ASP A 63 7.98 38.62 -33.62
CA ASP A 63 9.02 39.65 -33.52
C ASP A 63 9.77 39.86 -34.85
N PHE A 64 9.70 38.90 -35.77
CA PHE A 64 10.24 39.04 -37.13
C PHE A 64 9.29 39.80 -38.05
N VAL A 65 8.01 39.45 -38.02
CA VAL A 65 6.97 40.03 -38.89
C VAL A 65 6.53 41.41 -38.43
N ASP A 66 6.71 41.72 -37.14
CA ASP A 66 6.24 42.93 -36.44
C ASP A 66 4.73 43.21 -36.63
N LYS A 67 3.94 42.12 -36.69
CA LYS A 67 2.47 42.15 -36.80
C LYS A 67 1.82 41.22 -35.77
N PRO A 68 0.63 41.56 -35.25
CA PRO A 68 -0.15 40.65 -34.41
C PRO A 68 -0.73 39.46 -35.21
N PRO A 69 -1.11 38.34 -34.56
CA PRO A 69 -1.50 37.10 -35.24
C PRO A 69 -2.70 37.17 -36.20
N TRP A 70 -3.60 38.14 -36.03
CA TRP A 70 -4.73 38.34 -36.95
C TRP A 70 -4.29 38.99 -38.27
N LYS A 71 -3.24 39.82 -38.27
CA LYS A 71 -2.67 40.47 -39.46
C LYS A 71 -1.59 39.63 -40.17
N TRP A 72 -1.37 38.38 -39.76
CA TRP A 72 -0.40 37.50 -40.41
C TRP A 72 -0.92 36.99 -41.75
N THR A 73 -0.04 36.95 -42.75
CA THR A 73 -0.30 36.50 -44.10
C THR A 73 0.54 35.26 -44.46
N VAL A 74 0.19 34.63 -45.58
CA VAL A 74 0.97 33.54 -46.19
C VAL A 74 2.39 34.03 -46.54
N ALA A 75 2.52 35.26 -47.05
CA ALA A 75 3.79 35.86 -47.45
C ALA A 75 4.74 36.08 -46.26
N ASP A 76 4.23 36.43 -45.08
CA ASP A 76 5.05 36.60 -43.87
C ASP A 76 5.75 35.29 -43.46
N VAL A 77 5.07 34.15 -43.66
CA VAL A 77 5.66 32.81 -43.44
C VAL A 77 6.74 32.52 -44.48
N ASP A 78 6.52 32.88 -45.73
CA ASP A 78 7.46 32.65 -46.83
C ASP A 78 8.74 33.49 -46.63
N GLU A 79 8.60 34.76 -46.23
CA GLU A 79 9.69 35.67 -45.91
C GLU A 79 10.51 35.20 -44.70
N PHE A 80 9.84 34.82 -43.60
CA PHE A 80 10.50 34.22 -42.43
C PHE A 80 11.25 32.91 -42.75
N THR A 81 10.74 32.16 -43.73
CA THR A 81 11.38 30.94 -44.24
C THR A 81 12.60 31.28 -45.09
N ALA A 82 12.49 32.28 -45.97
CA ALA A 82 13.56 32.75 -46.83
C ALA A 82 14.75 33.32 -46.03
N GLU A 83 14.51 34.22 -45.06
CA GLU A 83 15.58 34.73 -44.19
C GLU A 83 16.18 33.59 -43.34
N SER A 84 15.35 32.68 -42.82
CA SER A 84 15.83 31.49 -42.12
C SER A 84 16.68 30.57 -43.00
N GLY A 85 16.52 30.63 -44.32
CA GLY A 85 17.28 29.87 -45.33
C GLY A 85 18.68 30.41 -45.57
N GLY A 86 18.91 31.72 -45.44
CA GLY A 86 20.21 32.38 -45.67
C GLY A 86 21.34 31.93 -44.74
N ARG A 87 21.02 31.23 -43.64
CA ARG A 87 22.00 30.63 -42.70
C ARG A 87 21.82 29.12 -42.57
N THR A 88 22.07 28.39 -43.67
CA THR A 88 22.33 26.92 -43.73
C THR A 88 21.53 26.04 -42.75
N ARG A 89 20.22 26.29 -42.60
CA ARG A 89 19.37 25.54 -41.67
C ARG A 89 18.81 24.29 -42.32
N THR A 90 18.96 23.15 -41.63
CA THR A 90 18.39 21.88 -42.09
C THR A 90 16.87 21.97 -42.29
N LEU A 91 16.35 21.31 -43.33
CA LEU A 91 14.90 21.22 -43.63
C LEU A 91 14.06 20.76 -42.43
N SER A 92 14.61 19.91 -41.55
CA SER A 92 13.99 19.53 -40.28
C SER A 92 13.73 20.70 -39.33
N THR A 93 14.57 21.73 -39.32
CA THR A 93 14.39 22.93 -38.50
C THR A 93 13.30 23.83 -39.08
N MET A 94 13.23 23.99 -40.41
CA MET A 94 12.15 24.73 -41.07
C MET A 94 10.80 24.04 -40.83
N ARG A 95 10.71 22.71 -41.02
CA ARG A 95 9.52 21.92 -40.66
C ARG A 95 9.13 22.05 -39.19
N ALA A 96 10.09 22.07 -38.27
CA ALA A 96 9.80 22.26 -36.84
C ALA A 96 9.26 23.67 -36.52
N ASN A 97 9.75 24.69 -37.23
CA ASN A 97 9.22 26.05 -37.12
C ASN A 97 7.79 26.12 -37.68
N HIS A 98 7.57 25.64 -38.91
CA HIS A 98 6.25 25.66 -39.56
C HIS A 98 5.23 24.84 -38.77
N GLY A 99 5.64 23.69 -38.22
CA GLY A 99 4.79 22.89 -37.34
C GLY A 99 4.47 23.54 -35.99
N SER A 100 5.29 24.50 -35.54
CA SER A 100 5.03 25.30 -34.34
C SER A 100 4.08 26.46 -34.64
N ILE A 101 4.32 27.19 -35.74
CA ILE A 101 3.44 28.30 -36.20
C ILE A 101 2.07 27.74 -36.61
N ARG A 102 2.02 26.71 -37.46
CA ARG A 102 0.78 25.99 -37.82
C ARG A 102 0.01 25.55 -36.57
N GLY A 103 0.69 24.93 -35.60
CA GLY A 103 0.06 24.43 -34.38
C GLY A 103 -0.42 25.51 -33.41
N PHE A 104 0.01 26.76 -33.59
CA PHE A 104 -0.49 27.94 -32.90
C PHE A 104 -1.67 28.55 -33.66
N CYS A 105 -1.57 28.71 -34.99
CA CYS A 105 -2.71 29.12 -35.82
C CYS A 105 -3.88 28.12 -35.69
N ASP A 106 -3.62 26.80 -35.71
CA ASP A 106 -4.60 25.73 -35.43
C ASP A 106 -5.23 25.81 -34.03
N TYR A 107 -4.60 26.54 -33.10
CA TYR A 107 -5.14 26.79 -31.76
C TYR A 107 -6.01 28.07 -31.74
N LEU A 108 -5.59 29.13 -32.44
CA LEU A 108 -6.35 30.37 -32.58
C LEU A 108 -7.63 30.19 -33.42
N THR A 109 -7.55 29.44 -34.53
CA THR A 109 -8.67 29.24 -35.47
C THR A 109 -9.62 28.11 -35.07
N ASN A 110 -9.40 27.45 -33.93
CA ASN A 110 -10.20 26.31 -33.51
C ASN A 110 -11.47 26.77 -32.80
N PRO A 111 -12.68 26.43 -33.27
CA PRO A 111 -13.96 26.91 -32.72
C PRO A 111 -14.25 26.52 -31.25
N LEU A 112 -13.38 25.73 -30.61
CA LEU A 112 -13.45 25.50 -29.16
C LEU A 112 -12.90 26.67 -28.34
N TYR A 113 -12.09 27.54 -28.95
CA TYR A 113 -11.51 28.72 -28.33
C TYR A 113 -12.15 29.99 -28.93
N ASP A 114 -12.34 30.97 -28.05
CA ASP A 114 -12.95 32.26 -28.29
C ASP A 114 -11.99 33.30 -28.91
N TRP A 115 -10.81 32.88 -29.41
CA TRP A 115 -9.81 33.79 -29.95
C TRP A 115 -10.27 34.53 -31.20
N MET A 116 -11.01 33.88 -32.10
CA MET A 116 -11.56 34.55 -33.29
C MET A 116 -12.58 35.63 -32.89
N GLU A 117 -13.49 35.33 -31.96
CA GLU A 117 -14.50 36.26 -31.45
C GLU A 117 -13.87 37.45 -30.69
N ILE A 118 -12.82 37.18 -29.89
CA ILE A 118 -12.05 38.25 -29.22
C ILE A 118 -11.38 39.14 -30.26
N CYS A 119 -10.73 38.60 -31.29
CA CYS A 119 -10.04 39.45 -32.26
C CYS A 119 -11.01 40.26 -33.14
N ASP A 120 -12.12 39.65 -33.57
CA ASP A 120 -13.18 40.32 -34.32
C ASP A 120 -13.75 41.50 -33.51
N ARG A 121 -14.08 41.28 -32.23
CA ARG A 121 -14.64 42.32 -31.37
C ARG A 121 -13.65 43.44 -31.00
N GLU A 122 -12.42 43.09 -30.64
CA GLU A 122 -11.43 44.06 -30.14
C GLU A 122 -10.64 44.77 -31.26
N PHE A 123 -10.50 44.16 -32.44
CA PHE A 123 -9.64 44.64 -33.53
C PHE A 123 -10.29 44.65 -34.93
N GLY A 124 -11.50 44.09 -35.11
CA GLY A 124 -12.19 44.03 -36.40
C GLY A 124 -11.56 43.09 -37.44
N ASP A 125 -10.76 42.12 -36.99
CA ASP A 125 -10.00 41.21 -37.85
C ASP A 125 -9.75 39.87 -37.12
N VAL A 126 -9.56 38.77 -37.85
CA VAL A 126 -9.54 37.41 -37.28
C VAL A 126 -8.28 36.60 -37.63
N PRO A 127 -7.70 35.86 -36.67
CA PRO A 127 -6.60 34.93 -36.96
C PRO A 127 -6.95 33.92 -38.06
N SER A 128 -5.99 33.65 -38.94
CA SER A 128 -6.11 32.68 -40.01
C SER A 128 -4.98 31.65 -40.01
N GLN A 129 -5.14 30.56 -40.77
CA GLN A 129 -4.09 29.55 -40.92
C GLN A 129 -3.12 29.94 -42.04
N VAL A 130 -2.02 30.59 -41.69
CA VAL A 130 -0.97 31.04 -42.63
C VAL A 130 0.01 29.94 -43.05
N CYS A 131 0.03 28.81 -42.34
CA CYS A 131 0.90 27.67 -42.65
C CYS A 131 0.12 26.60 -43.42
N LEU A 132 -0.08 26.82 -44.72
CA LEU A 132 -0.87 26.00 -45.64
C LEU A 132 -0.02 24.89 -46.30
N PRO A 133 -0.64 23.84 -46.90
CA PRO A 133 0.11 22.70 -47.47
C PRO A 133 1.09 23.04 -48.59
N TRP A 134 0.92 24.19 -49.26
CA TRP A 134 1.73 24.60 -50.42
C TRP A 134 2.85 25.58 -50.08
N ASN A 135 2.68 26.45 -49.08
CA ASN A 135 3.69 27.42 -48.65
C ASN A 135 4.57 26.90 -47.49
N THR A 136 4.17 25.80 -46.85
CA THR A 136 5.02 25.10 -45.88
C THR A 136 5.81 23.96 -46.53
N VAL A 137 7.05 23.75 -46.10
CA VAL A 137 7.82 22.53 -46.40
C VAL A 137 6.99 21.28 -46.08
N ALA A 138 6.48 20.65 -47.14
CA ALA A 138 5.56 19.54 -47.04
C ALA A 138 6.20 18.32 -46.36
N HIS A 139 5.38 17.47 -45.75
CA HIS A 139 5.81 16.18 -45.22
C HIS A 139 5.77 15.09 -46.31
N ARG A 140 6.27 15.42 -47.52
CA ARG A 140 6.33 14.51 -48.67
C ARG A 140 7.44 13.47 -48.43
N PHE A 141 7.02 12.36 -47.81
CA PHE A 141 7.85 11.23 -47.37
C PHE A 141 8.88 11.61 -46.28
N GLU A 142 9.25 10.64 -45.43
CA GLU A 142 10.26 10.86 -44.38
C GLU A 142 11.70 10.73 -44.93
N PHE A 143 11.86 10.83 -46.26
CA PHE A 143 13.12 10.84 -46.99
C PHE A 143 13.02 11.79 -48.20
N GLU A 144 13.33 13.07 -47.99
CA GLU A 144 13.91 13.88 -49.05
C GLU A 144 15.36 13.44 -49.17
N GLY A 145 15.69 12.79 -50.30
CA GLY A 145 17.02 12.29 -50.59
C GLY A 145 18.02 13.42 -50.89
N ASP A 146 18.47 14.13 -49.86
CA ASP A 146 19.84 14.62 -49.89
C ASP A 146 20.73 13.36 -49.88
N GLY A 147 21.48 13.11 -50.97
CA GLY A 147 22.24 11.87 -51.20
C GLY A 147 23.26 11.55 -50.09
N LYS A 148 23.49 12.51 -49.20
CA LYS A 148 24.32 12.48 -48.00
C LYS A 148 23.81 11.60 -46.85
N ARG A 149 22.69 10.86 -46.98
CA ARG A 149 22.18 9.98 -45.90
C ARG A 149 21.74 8.60 -46.37
N ARG A 150 22.54 7.98 -47.23
CA ARG A 150 22.40 6.55 -47.57
C ARG A 150 22.73 5.62 -46.38
N PRO A 151 22.25 4.36 -46.39
CA PRO A 151 22.85 3.31 -45.58
C PRO A 151 24.33 3.08 -45.97
N PHE A 152 25.11 2.57 -45.02
CA PHE A 152 26.39 1.90 -45.27
C PHE A 152 26.16 0.63 -46.11
N THR A 153 27.12 0.28 -46.97
CA THR A 153 27.24 -1.09 -47.52
C THR A 153 27.84 -2.04 -46.48
N TYR A 154 27.79 -3.36 -46.71
CA TYR A 154 28.43 -4.35 -45.85
C TYR A 154 29.92 -4.04 -45.62
N ASP A 155 30.70 -3.84 -46.68
CA ASP A 155 32.13 -3.49 -46.62
C ASP A 155 32.44 -2.22 -45.80
N GLU A 156 31.52 -1.25 -45.78
CA GLU A 156 31.70 -0.01 -45.01
C GLU A 156 31.34 -0.20 -43.53
N VAL A 157 30.38 -1.07 -43.20
CA VAL A 157 30.10 -1.48 -41.81
C VAL A 157 31.27 -2.29 -41.26
N GLU A 158 31.77 -3.25 -42.05
CA GLU A 158 32.93 -4.08 -41.72
C GLU A 158 34.16 -3.19 -41.47
N ARG A 159 34.53 -2.33 -42.43
CA ARG A 159 35.66 -1.39 -42.28
C ARG A 159 35.52 -0.46 -41.06
N LEU A 160 34.31 0.01 -40.74
CA LEU A 160 34.08 0.82 -39.54
C LEU A 160 34.34 0.02 -38.25
N PHE A 161 33.91 -1.24 -38.20
CA PHE A 161 34.11 -2.11 -37.05
C PHE A 161 35.56 -2.57 -36.93
N ASP A 162 36.22 -2.95 -38.03
CA ASP A 162 37.64 -3.28 -38.07
C ASP A 162 38.50 -2.10 -37.57
N THR A 163 38.19 -0.88 -38.02
CA THR A 163 38.86 0.34 -37.55
C THR A 163 38.64 0.55 -36.05
N ALA A 164 37.44 0.29 -35.54
CA ALA A 164 37.13 0.43 -34.13
C ALA A 164 37.83 -0.64 -33.26
N ASP A 165 37.91 -1.89 -33.73
CA ASP A 165 38.56 -3.00 -33.03
C ASP A 165 40.09 -2.87 -33.08
N ALA A 166 40.67 -2.60 -34.25
CA ALA A 166 42.11 -2.35 -34.42
C ALA A 166 42.57 -1.17 -33.54
N ARG A 167 41.71 -0.16 -33.32
CA ARG A 167 41.99 0.92 -32.35
C ARG A 167 42.08 0.42 -30.91
N VAL A 168 41.30 -0.58 -30.51
CA VAL A 168 41.44 -1.24 -29.20
C VAL A 168 42.79 -1.92 -29.12
N GLU A 169 43.15 -2.73 -30.12
CA GLU A 169 44.40 -3.49 -30.16
C GLU A 169 45.63 -2.58 -30.10
N LEU A 170 45.65 -1.51 -30.91
CA LEU A 170 46.71 -0.50 -30.90
C LEU A 170 46.86 0.20 -29.53
N LEU A 171 45.75 0.48 -28.84
CA LEU A 171 45.79 1.10 -27.51
C LEU A 171 46.24 0.11 -26.42
N VAL A 172 45.89 -1.17 -26.54
CA VAL A 172 46.39 -2.24 -25.67
C VAL A 172 47.89 -2.44 -25.88
N ALA A 173 48.34 -2.62 -27.13
CA ALA A 173 49.74 -2.86 -27.48
C ALA A 173 50.66 -1.69 -27.12
N SER A 174 50.18 -0.44 -27.27
CA SER A 174 50.95 0.76 -26.90
C SER A 174 50.94 1.08 -25.39
N GLY A 175 50.23 0.31 -24.57
CA GLY A 175 50.10 0.55 -23.12
C GLY A 175 49.43 1.89 -22.76
N ARG A 176 48.78 2.55 -23.72
CA ARG A 176 48.22 3.89 -23.55
C ARG A 176 46.89 3.84 -22.80
N LYS A 177 46.65 4.86 -21.96
CA LYS A 177 45.35 5.05 -21.30
C LYS A 177 44.25 5.23 -22.36
N GLY A 178 43.12 4.58 -22.16
CA GLY A 178 41.94 4.69 -23.04
C GLY A 178 41.51 3.40 -23.74
N ALA A 179 42.28 2.31 -23.70
CA ALA A 179 41.92 1.03 -24.33
C ALA A 179 40.52 0.51 -23.92
N LEU A 180 40.17 0.58 -22.63
CA LEU A 180 38.83 0.23 -22.13
C LEU A 180 37.73 1.15 -22.68
N GLY A 181 38.05 2.42 -22.94
CA GLY A 181 37.15 3.37 -23.57
C GLY A 181 36.93 3.08 -25.06
N ALA A 182 37.98 2.66 -25.77
CA ALA A 182 37.87 2.21 -27.16
C ALA A 182 37.03 0.94 -27.28
N LEU A 183 37.24 -0.06 -26.41
CA LEU A 183 36.43 -1.29 -26.38
C LEU A 183 34.94 -1.00 -26.10
N ARG A 184 34.65 -0.07 -25.17
CA ARG A 184 33.29 0.44 -24.96
C ARG A 184 32.71 1.03 -26.24
N ASP A 185 33.46 1.90 -26.90
CA ASP A 185 32.97 2.68 -28.03
C ASP A 185 32.76 1.79 -29.27
N ALA A 186 33.63 0.81 -29.51
CA ALA A 186 33.47 -0.24 -30.52
C ALA A 186 32.20 -1.08 -30.26
N GLN A 187 32.05 -1.64 -29.05
CA GLN A 187 30.88 -2.46 -28.72
C GLN A 187 29.58 -1.65 -28.72
N LEU A 188 29.62 -0.35 -28.39
CA LEU A 188 28.47 0.55 -28.47
C LEU A 188 28.03 0.79 -29.92
N LEU A 189 28.95 1.02 -30.86
CA LEU A 189 28.62 1.14 -32.29
C LEU A 189 28.03 -0.16 -32.84
N LYS A 190 28.65 -1.30 -32.51
CA LYS A 190 28.13 -2.64 -32.84
C LYS A 190 26.71 -2.85 -32.30
N THR A 191 26.42 -2.40 -31.08
CA THR A 191 25.06 -2.47 -30.48
C THR A 191 24.06 -1.54 -31.18
N VAL A 192 24.49 -0.36 -31.63
CA VAL A 192 23.63 0.57 -32.40
C VAL A 192 23.20 -0.05 -33.72
N TYR A 193 24.11 -0.73 -34.40
CA TYR A 193 23.84 -1.45 -35.65
C TYR A 193 22.99 -2.71 -35.42
N ALA A 194 23.44 -3.66 -34.60
CA ALA A 194 22.80 -4.97 -34.41
C ALA A 194 21.35 -4.94 -33.87
N PHE A 195 20.90 -3.81 -33.30
CA PHE A 195 19.54 -3.58 -32.80
C PHE A 195 18.88 -2.33 -33.40
N GLY A 196 19.50 -1.70 -34.41
CA GLY A 196 19.01 -0.49 -35.06
C GLY A 196 18.64 0.66 -34.11
N LEU A 197 19.38 0.87 -33.02
CA LEU A 197 19.00 1.79 -31.95
C LEU A 197 19.20 3.26 -32.33
N ARG A 198 18.37 4.16 -31.79
CA ARG A 198 18.65 5.61 -31.87
C ARG A 198 19.74 6.00 -30.87
N ARG A 199 20.52 7.06 -31.13
CA ARG A 199 21.61 7.54 -30.24
C ARG A 199 21.22 7.63 -28.75
N THR A 200 20.03 8.18 -28.47
CA THR A 200 19.51 8.33 -27.09
C THR A 200 18.99 7.02 -26.52
N GLU A 201 18.52 6.10 -27.35
CA GLU A 201 18.10 4.76 -26.93
C GLU A 201 19.34 3.95 -26.49
N ALA A 202 20.43 4.00 -27.27
CA ALA A 202 21.66 3.27 -27.00
C ALA A 202 22.38 3.75 -25.71
N VAL A 203 22.63 5.05 -25.53
CA VAL A 203 23.34 5.56 -24.33
C VAL A 203 22.52 5.45 -23.04
N MET A 204 21.20 5.32 -23.14
CA MET A 204 20.30 5.17 -22.00
C MET A 204 20.00 3.70 -21.62
N LEU A 205 20.68 2.73 -22.26
CA LEU A 205 20.62 1.33 -21.83
C LEU A 205 21.29 1.14 -20.47
N ASP A 206 20.70 0.27 -19.67
CA ASP A 206 21.24 -0.26 -18.43
C ASP A 206 21.53 -1.77 -18.56
N THR A 207 22.34 -2.33 -17.66
CA THR A 207 22.64 -3.77 -17.62
C THR A 207 21.38 -4.63 -17.55
N VAL A 208 20.35 -4.15 -16.84
CA VAL A 208 19.03 -4.78 -16.70
C VAL A 208 18.15 -4.70 -17.96
N ASP A 209 18.55 -3.96 -19.00
CA ASP A 209 17.80 -3.92 -20.26
C ASP A 209 18.12 -5.12 -21.18
N LEU A 210 19.17 -5.89 -20.88
CA LEU A 210 19.55 -7.11 -21.60
C LEU A 210 18.69 -8.30 -21.13
N HIS A 211 18.00 -8.95 -22.07
CA HIS A 211 17.00 -9.98 -21.79
C HIS A 211 17.24 -11.26 -22.59
N HIS A 212 16.79 -12.39 -22.02
CA HIS A 212 16.77 -13.68 -22.71
C HIS A 212 15.69 -13.73 -23.79
N ASN A 213 15.98 -14.36 -24.93
CA ASN A 213 14.94 -14.90 -25.83
C ASN A 213 14.74 -16.39 -25.50
N ALA A 214 13.51 -16.78 -25.12
CA ALA A 214 13.20 -18.15 -24.71
C ALA A 214 13.35 -19.19 -25.84
N LYS A 215 13.29 -18.75 -27.10
CA LYS A 215 13.42 -19.58 -28.32
C LYS A 215 14.85 -19.65 -28.84
N MET A 216 15.71 -18.70 -28.45
CA MET A 216 17.14 -18.65 -28.81
C MET A 216 17.99 -18.71 -27.55
N ARG A 217 17.91 -19.86 -26.84
CA ARG A 217 18.51 -20.06 -25.51
C ARG A 217 20.03 -19.92 -25.51
N GLN A 218 20.68 -20.23 -26.64
CA GLN A 218 22.13 -20.16 -26.83
C GLN A 218 22.72 -18.76 -26.60
N TRP A 219 21.93 -17.69 -26.78
CA TRP A 219 22.39 -16.32 -26.53
C TRP A 219 22.26 -15.87 -25.07
N GLY A 220 21.80 -16.73 -24.16
CA GLY A 220 21.65 -16.35 -22.75
C GLY A 220 20.85 -15.06 -22.58
N ARG A 221 21.36 -14.11 -21.79
CA ARG A 221 20.73 -12.79 -21.53
C ARG A 221 20.85 -11.79 -22.70
N PHE A 222 21.37 -12.20 -23.85
CA PHE A 222 21.69 -11.34 -24.98
C PHE A 222 20.71 -11.47 -26.15
N GLY A 223 19.68 -12.32 -26.04
CA GLY A 223 18.71 -12.55 -27.11
C GLY A 223 17.71 -11.41 -27.36
N ALA A 224 17.63 -10.41 -26.49
CA ALA A 224 16.77 -9.23 -26.65
C ALA A 224 17.27 -8.02 -25.83
N ILE A 225 16.89 -6.80 -26.26
CA ILE A 225 17.12 -5.54 -25.55
C ILE A 225 15.77 -4.83 -25.29
N HIS A 226 15.47 -4.50 -24.04
CA HIS A 226 14.29 -3.72 -23.68
C HIS A 226 14.58 -2.21 -23.69
N VAL A 227 14.22 -1.54 -24.77
CA VAL A 227 14.45 -0.11 -24.96
C VAL A 227 13.40 0.71 -24.19
N ARG A 228 13.75 1.20 -22.99
CA ARG A 228 12.86 2.03 -22.14
C ARG A 228 12.72 3.49 -22.59
N TRP A 229 13.65 4.00 -23.38
CA TRP A 229 13.84 5.44 -23.66
C TRP A 229 13.56 5.83 -25.13
N ALA A 230 12.66 5.12 -25.82
CA ALA A 230 12.40 5.37 -27.23
C ALA A 230 11.70 6.71 -27.52
N LYS A 231 11.89 7.23 -28.74
CA LYS A 231 11.33 8.52 -29.20
C LYS A 231 9.82 8.61 -28.89
N ALA A 232 9.44 9.65 -28.15
CA ALA A 232 8.05 9.94 -27.83
C ALA A 232 7.29 10.40 -29.09
N ALA A 233 6.03 9.98 -29.23
CA ALA A 233 5.10 10.63 -30.15
C ALA A 233 4.54 11.92 -29.51
N GLY A 234 4.27 12.94 -30.33
CA GLY A 234 3.58 14.16 -29.91
C GLY A 234 4.26 14.98 -28.79
N GLY A 235 5.55 14.74 -28.49
CA GLY A 235 6.26 15.40 -27.39
C GLY A 235 6.00 14.83 -26.00
N GLY A 236 5.39 13.64 -25.90
CA GLY A 236 5.06 12.97 -24.63
C GLY A 236 6.24 12.27 -23.92
N ALA A 237 5.93 11.32 -23.06
CA ALA A 237 6.91 10.47 -22.38
C ALA A 237 7.61 9.49 -23.35
N PRO A 238 8.83 8.98 -23.02
CA PRO A 238 9.49 7.98 -23.84
C PRO A 238 8.63 6.73 -24.02
N ARG A 239 8.78 6.08 -25.18
CA ARG A 239 8.12 4.81 -25.46
C ARG A 239 9.00 3.65 -25.01
N ARG A 240 8.36 2.51 -24.72
CA ARG A 240 9.04 1.24 -24.45
C ARG A 240 8.81 0.28 -25.61
N ARG A 241 9.84 -0.46 -26.02
CA ARG A 241 9.76 -1.58 -26.97
C ARG A 241 10.85 -2.60 -26.65
N THR A 242 10.62 -3.86 -26.98
CA THR A 242 11.67 -4.89 -26.95
C THR A 242 12.17 -5.09 -28.37
N VAL A 243 13.49 -5.10 -28.55
CA VAL A 243 14.17 -5.39 -29.81
C VAL A 243 14.83 -6.77 -29.66
N LEU A 244 14.63 -7.66 -30.62
CA LEU A 244 15.15 -9.03 -30.59
C LEU A 244 16.47 -9.09 -31.35
N LEU A 245 17.41 -9.90 -30.88
CA LEU A 245 18.58 -10.27 -31.67
C LEU A 245 18.16 -11.21 -32.81
N VAL A 246 18.77 -11.04 -33.98
CA VAL A 246 18.60 -11.92 -35.16
C VAL A 246 19.87 -12.75 -35.40
N PRO A 247 19.79 -13.95 -36.02
CA PRO A 247 20.93 -14.84 -36.22
C PRO A 247 22.12 -14.20 -36.94
N GLU A 248 21.85 -13.32 -37.91
CA GLU A 248 22.86 -12.64 -38.73
C GLU A 248 23.71 -11.63 -37.92
N PHE A 249 23.31 -11.32 -36.68
CA PHE A 249 24.04 -10.46 -35.75
C PHE A 249 24.54 -11.18 -34.48
N ASP A 250 24.60 -12.52 -34.48
CA ASP A 250 25.04 -13.30 -33.31
C ASP A 250 26.48 -12.99 -32.84
N TRP A 251 27.36 -12.56 -33.76
CA TRP A 251 28.70 -12.05 -33.51
C TRP A 251 28.76 -10.88 -32.51
N TRP A 252 27.64 -10.21 -32.23
CA TRP A 252 27.55 -9.20 -31.19
C TRP A 252 27.68 -9.77 -29.76
N VAL A 253 27.26 -11.03 -29.56
CA VAL A 253 27.16 -11.66 -28.22
C VAL A 253 28.52 -11.83 -27.55
N PRO A 254 29.58 -12.38 -28.18
CA PRO A 254 30.89 -12.52 -27.55
C PRO A 254 31.52 -11.17 -27.15
N GLY A 255 31.38 -10.14 -27.99
CA GLY A 255 31.86 -8.79 -27.68
C GLY A 255 31.10 -8.14 -26.51
N MET A 256 29.80 -8.43 -26.37
CA MET A 256 29.00 -7.93 -25.25
C MET A 256 29.32 -8.67 -23.94
N GLN A 257 29.61 -9.98 -24.01
CA GLN A 257 30.14 -10.75 -22.87
C GLN A 257 31.48 -10.17 -22.40
N GLN A 258 32.43 -9.98 -23.31
CA GLN A 258 33.74 -9.36 -23.00
C GLN A 258 33.57 -7.96 -22.38
N TRP A 259 32.69 -7.12 -22.94
CA TRP A 259 32.41 -5.79 -22.39
C TRP A 259 31.90 -5.88 -20.95
N LEU A 260 30.88 -6.70 -20.67
CA LEU A 260 30.27 -6.77 -19.34
C LEU A 260 31.16 -7.43 -18.29
N GLU A 261 31.79 -8.56 -18.64
CA GLU A 261 32.46 -9.46 -17.69
C GLU A 261 33.93 -9.09 -17.47
N GLN A 262 34.56 -8.34 -18.39
CA GLN A 262 36.00 -8.05 -18.31
C GLN A 262 36.33 -6.55 -18.30
N ALA A 263 35.56 -5.73 -19.02
CA ALA A 263 35.90 -4.33 -19.26
C ALA A 263 35.09 -3.34 -18.41
N ARG A 264 33.76 -3.51 -18.31
CA ARG A 264 32.86 -2.63 -17.55
C ARG A 264 33.20 -2.61 -16.07
N GLU A 265 33.51 -3.78 -15.49
CA GLU A 265 33.87 -3.90 -14.07
C GLU A 265 35.12 -3.08 -13.70
N ARG A 266 36.09 -2.97 -14.63
CA ARG A 266 37.33 -2.19 -14.43
C ARG A 266 37.10 -0.67 -14.30
N PHE A 267 35.93 -0.16 -14.71
CA PHE A 267 35.56 1.24 -14.43
C PHE A 267 35.10 1.45 -12.97
N ALA A 268 34.84 0.38 -12.23
CA ALA A 268 34.30 0.38 -10.86
C ALA A 268 33.10 1.34 -10.71
N PRO A 269 31.98 1.09 -11.42
CA PRO A 269 30.84 2.02 -11.48
C PRO A 269 30.15 2.27 -10.13
N GLY A 270 30.28 1.34 -9.17
CA GLY A 270 29.56 1.36 -7.89
C GLY A 270 28.14 0.79 -8.02
N ASP A 271 27.56 0.42 -6.87
CA ASP A 271 26.27 -0.29 -6.81
C ASP A 271 25.07 0.57 -7.25
N ASP A 272 25.21 1.90 -7.24
CA ASP A 272 24.15 2.86 -7.63
C ASP A 272 24.07 3.13 -9.15
N LEU A 273 24.98 2.57 -9.97
CA LEU A 273 25.09 2.89 -11.41
C LEU A 273 24.91 1.67 -12.34
N ASP A 274 23.66 1.36 -12.66
CA ASP A 274 23.26 0.30 -13.61
C ASP A 274 23.57 0.59 -15.09
N ALA A 275 24.12 1.76 -15.44
CA ALA A 275 24.34 2.16 -16.84
C ALA A 275 25.19 1.14 -17.62
N LEU A 276 24.73 0.71 -18.80
CA LEU A 276 25.47 -0.22 -19.66
C LEU A 276 26.79 0.41 -20.16
N TRP A 277 26.77 1.71 -20.40
CA TRP A 277 27.88 2.49 -20.95
C TRP A 277 28.36 3.54 -19.93
N VAL A 278 29.53 3.28 -19.36
CA VAL A 278 30.12 4.07 -18.26
C VAL A 278 31.33 4.87 -18.75
N THR A 279 31.50 6.09 -18.25
CA THR A 279 32.69 6.93 -18.49
C THR A 279 33.79 6.67 -17.45
N GLU A 280 35.02 7.09 -17.74
CA GLU A 280 36.13 7.08 -16.75
C GLU A 280 35.81 7.89 -15.48
N ARG A 281 34.85 8.83 -15.55
CA ARG A 281 34.36 9.62 -14.41
C ARG A 281 33.23 8.93 -13.64
N ARG A 282 32.95 7.65 -13.90
CA ARG A 282 31.84 6.86 -13.32
C ARG A 282 30.48 7.52 -13.50
N THR A 283 30.22 8.02 -14.71
CA THR A 283 28.91 8.56 -15.11
C THR A 283 28.40 7.87 -16.37
N ARG A 284 27.09 7.98 -16.65
CA ARG A 284 26.51 7.53 -17.92
C ARG A 284 27.10 8.31 -19.10
N LEU A 285 27.34 7.63 -20.21
CA LEU A 285 27.75 8.24 -21.47
C LEU A 285 26.70 9.25 -21.99
N SER A 286 27.15 10.38 -22.54
CA SER A 286 26.25 11.37 -23.16
C SER A 286 26.03 11.09 -24.65
N ALA A 287 24.86 11.45 -25.19
CA ALA A 287 24.56 11.25 -26.61
C ALA A 287 25.55 12.01 -27.54
N GLY A 288 25.96 13.22 -27.14
CA GLY A 288 26.93 14.02 -27.90
C GLY A 288 28.37 13.44 -27.87
N TYR A 289 28.71 12.63 -26.87
CA TYR A 289 29.97 11.87 -26.88
C TYR A 289 29.95 10.82 -27.99
N LEU A 290 28.86 10.06 -28.09
CA LEU A 290 28.70 9.00 -29.10
C LEU A 290 28.72 9.56 -30.52
N ASP A 291 28.01 10.67 -30.78
CA ASP A 291 28.03 11.33 -32.10
C ASP A 291 29.46 11.76 -32.49
N ARG A 292 30.25 12.30 -31.55
CA ARG A 292 31.64 12.70 -31.78
C ARG A 292 32.55 11.49 -32.02
N ARG A 293 32.47 10.43 -31.20
CA ARG A 293 33.30 9.23 -31.38
C ARG A 293 33.01 8.48 -32.66
N PHE A 294 31.74 8.43 -33.07
CA PHE A 294 31.38 7.91 -34.38
C PHE A 294 32.06 8.70 -35.51
N ALA A 295 32.05 10.04 -35.44
CA ALA A 295 32.69 10.87 -36.47
C ALA A 295 34.21 10.67 -36.51
N GLU A 296 34.87 10.56 -35.35
CA GLU A 296 36.30 10.24 -35.25
C GLU A 296 36.63 8.87 -35.89
N LEU A 297 35.88 7.81 -35.54
CA LEU A 297 36.11 6.47 -36.08
C LEU A 297 35.78 6.35 -37.58
N ARG A 298 34.75 7.06 -38.05
CA ARG A 298 34.41 7.16 -39.48
C ARG A 298 35.51 7.83 -40.29
N ASP A 299 36.05 8.94 -39.78
CA ASP A 299 37.12 9.69 -40.44
C ASP A 299 38.44 8.87 -40.42
N GLU A 300 38.71 8.13 -39.34
CA GLU A 300 39.81 7.15 -39.26
C GLU A 300 39.65 5.96 -40.23
N ALA A 301 38.41 5.50 -40.46
CA ALA A 301 38.08 4.43 -41.42
C ALA A 301 38.10 4.89 -42.89
N GLY A 302 38.39 6.16 -43.16
CA GLY A 302 38.38 6.75 -44.51
C GLY A 302 36.99 6.81 -45.15
N LEU A 303 35.92 6.82 -44.35
CA LEU A 303 34.54 6.78 -44.83
C LEU A 303 33.97 8.19 -45.07
N SER A 304 32.98 8.31 -45.97
CA SER A 304 32.41 9.62 -46.35
C SER A 304 31.84 10.38 -45.15
N LYS A 305 32.11 11.69 -45.09
CA LYS A 305 31.61 12.59 -44.03
C LYS A 305 30.08 12.74 -44.00
N ASP A 306 29.42 12.28 -45.06
CA ASP A 306 27.97 12.15 -45.17
C ASP A 306 27.41 11.06 -44.26
N LEU A 307 28.16 9.97 -44.03
CA LEU A 307 27.74 8.90 -43.14
C LEU A 307 27.65 9.43 -41.70
N THR A 308 26.50 9.16 -41.06
CA THR A 308 26.21 9.56 -39.68
C THR A 308 25.88 8.34 -38.82
N LEU A 309 25.88 8.50 -37.50
CA LEU A 309 25.40 7.47 -36.59
C LEU A 309 23.96 7.02 -36.89
N HIS A 310 23.14 7.88 -37.54
CA HIS A 310 21.81 7.48 -37.99
C HIS A 310 21.84 6.53 -39.21
N SER A 311 22.86 6.64 -40.06
CA SER A 311 23.07 5.75 -41.22
C SER A 311 23.24 4.29 -40.81
N LEU A 312 23.85 3.98 -39.66
CA LEU A 312 23.90 2.61 -39.12
C LEU A 312 22.49 2.02 -38.87
N ARG A 313 21.55 2.84 -38.40
CA ARG A 313 20.15 2.41 -38.21
C ARG A 313 19.43 2.24 -39.55
N HIS A 314 19.74 3.05 -40.57
CA HIS A 314 19.22 2.83 -41.92
C HIS A 314 19.76 1.50 -42.49
N SER A 315 21.06 1.22 -42.35
CA SER A 315 21.67 -0.06 -42.74
C SER A 315 21.02 -1.25 -42.06
N TYR A 316 20.77 -1.19 -40.74
CA TYR A 316 20.03 -2.25 -40.04
C TYR A 316 18.65 -2.54 -40.67
N VAL A 317 17.89 -1.49 -41.02
CA VAL A 317 16.57 -1.67 -41.66
C VAL A 317 16.71 -2.29 -43.05
N THR A 318 17.63 -1.76 -43.87
CA THR A 318 17.88 -2.24 -45.23
C THR A 318 18.37 -3.68 -45.24
N HIS A 319 19.40 -4.01 -44.45
CA HIS A 319 19.98 -5.35 -44.39
C HIS A 319 18.99 -6.39 -43.83
N LEU A 320 18.13 -6.06 -42.85
CA LEU A 320 17.06 -6.98 -42.44
C LEU A 320 16.06 -7.28 -43.57
N LEU A 321 15.75 -6.30 -44.43
CA LEU A 321 14.88 -6.53 -45.58
C LEU A 321 15.60 -7.34 -46.67
N GLU A 322 16.90 -7.14 -46.88
CA GLU A 322 17.73 -7.95 -47.79
C GLU A 322 17.89 -9.41 -47.31
N PHE A 323 18.01 -9.63 -45.98
CA PHE A 323 17.90 -10.95 -45.36
C PHE A 323 16.47 -11.52 -45.45
N GLY A 324 15.51 -10.75 -45.98
CA GLY A 324 14.14 -11.16 -46.26
C GLY A 324 13.20 -11.16 -45.05
N TYR A 325 13.51 -10.47 -43.95
CA TYR A 325 12.61 -10.36 -42.81
C TYR A 325 11.34 -9.58 -43.19
N ALA A 326 10.17 -10.05 -42.73
CA ALA A 326 8.90 -9.38 -43.04
C ALA A 326 8.85 -7.92 -42.56
N ASP A 327 8.36 -7.01 -43.40
CA ASP A 327 8.24 -5.56 -43.13
C ASP A 327 7.68 -5.23 -41.74
N ARG A 328 6.65 -5.97 -41.29
CA ARG A 328 6.02 -5.77 -39.98
C ARG A 328 6.97 -6.11 -38.82
N PHE A 329 7.75 -7.19 -38.93
CA PHE A 329 8.79 -7.51 -37.96
C PHE A 329 9.79 -6.36 -37.88
N VAL A 330 10.32 -5.92 -39.03
CA VAL A 330 11.29 -4.83 -39.10
C VAL A 330 10.70 -3.53 -38.51
N GLN A 331 9.44 -3.21 -38.83
CA GLN A 331 8.70 -2.06 -38.28
C GLN A 331 8.59 -2.10 -36.74
N GLU A 332 8.32 -3.27 -36.16
CA GLU A 332 8.22 -3.49 -34.72
C GLU A 332 9.58 -3.36 -34.03
N GLN A 333 10.64 -3.99 -34.57
CA GLN A 333 12.03 -3.85 -34.08
C GLN A 333 12.47 -2.38 -33.97
N VAL A 334 12.21 -1.59 -35.02
CA VAL A 334 12.63 -0.18 -35.07
C VAL A 334 11.63 0.77 -34.39
N GLY A 335 10.41 0.32 -34.12
CA GLY A 335 9.35 1.05 -33.43
C GLY A 335 8.76 2.20 -34.25
N HIS A 336 8.42 1.97 -35.52
CA HIS A 336 7.71 2.94 -36.38
C HIS A 336 6.18 2.76 -36.28
N MET A 337 5.41 3.85 -36.29
CA MET A 337 3.93 3.77 -36.16
C MET A 337 3.19 3.51 -37.45
N HIS A 338 3.79 3.84 -38.60
CA HIS A 338 3.15 3.78 -39.89
C HIS A 338 3.99 2.91 -40.82
N ALA A 339 3.33 2.01 -41.55
CA ALA A 339 3.99 1.15 -42.54
C ALA A 339 4.69 1.97 -43.64
N SER A 340 4.22 3.20 -43.90
CA SER A 340 4.86 4.17 -44.81
C SER A 340 6.30 4.52 -44.45
N THR A 341 6.73 4.35 -43.19
CA THR A 341 8.14 4.53 -42.83
C THR A 341 8.98 3.30 -43.21
N THR A 342 8.41 2.08 -43.25
CA THR A 342 9.14 0.85 -43.61
C THR A 342 9.15 0.62 -45.12
N SER A 343 8.06 0.93 -45.83
CA SER A 343 7.98 0.73 -47.29
C SER A 343 8.90 1.65 -48.11
N ILE A 344 9.44 2.72 -47.50
CA ILE A 344 10.54 3.53 -48.08
C ILE A 344 11.85 2.72 -48.20
N TYR A 345 12.04 1.66 -47.41
CA TYR A 345 13.24 0.82 -47.48
C TYR A 345 13.07 -0.36 -48.46
N ALA A 346 11.83 -0.80 -48.73
CA ALA A 346 11.54 -1.86 -49.69
C ALA A 346 11.85 -1.45 -51.15
N SER A 347 11.80 -0.15 -51.49
CA SER A 347 12.11 0.34 -52.84
C SER A 347 13.58 0.21 -53.24
N VAL A 348 14.50 0.02 -52.28
CA VAL A 348 15.93 -0.23 -52.56
C VAL A 348 16.14 -1.60 -53.21
N ASN A 349 15.31 -2.60 -52.85
CA ASN A 349 15.40 -3.96 -53.39
C ASN A 349 15.26 -4.00 -54.92
N LEU A 350 14.38 -3.15 -55.48
CA LEU A 350 14.15 -3.06 -56.93
C LEU A 350 15.35 -2.45 -57.71
N GLN A 351 16.19 -1.64 -57.06
CA GLN A 351 17.43 -1.14 -57.68
C GLN A 351 18.59 -2.13 -57.54
N ALA A 352 18.63 -2.90 -56.46
CA ALA A 352 19.61 -3.98 -56.27
C ALA A 352 19.36 -5.13 -57.27
N GLU A 353 18.12 -5.59 -57.42
CA GLU A 353 17.74 -6.66 -58.37
C GLU A 353 18.06 -6.29 -59.83
N ALA A 354 17.98 -5.01 -60.20
CA ALA A 354 18.35 -4.53 -61.53
C ALA A 354 19.87 -4.60 -61.81
N SER A 355 20.72 -4.51 -60.78
CA SER A 355 22.17 -4.67 -60.91
C SER A 355 22.64 -6.12 -60.72
N ALA A 356 21.84 -6.97 -60.07
CA ALA A 356 22.22 -8.33 -59.68
C ALA A 356 22.12 -9.42 -60.79
N ARG A 357 22.20 -9.04 -62.07
CA ARG A 357 22.46 -9.99 -63.17
C ARG A 357 23.98 -10.16 -63.40
N GLY A 358 24.68 -10.58 -62.35
CA GLY A 358 26.09 -10.96 -62.33
C GLY A 358 26.29 -12.16 -61.39
N PRO A 359 27.41 -12.92 -61.51
CA PRO A 359 27.56 -14.20 -60.82
C PRO A 359 27.57 -14.04 -59.29
N ARG A 360 26.85 -14.94 -58.61
CA ARG A 360 26.67 -14.92 -57.15
C ARG A 360 28.03 -15.03 -56.42
N HIS A 361 28.37 -14.02 -55.63
CA HIS A 361 29.54 -14.10 -54.74
C HIS A 361 29.27 -15.00 -53.53
N ARG A 362 30.30 -15.75 -53.11
CA ARG A 362 30.28 -16.68 -51.97
C ARG A 362 30.36 -15.92 -50.63
N PRO A 363 29.80 -16.47 -49.53
CA PRO A 363 30.00 -15.92 -48.19
C PRO A 363 31.45 -16.05 -47.70
N VAL A 364 31.82 -15.15 -46.79
CA VAL A 364 33.14 -15.00 -46.16
C VAL A 364 33.54 -16.27 -45.38
N PRO A 365 34.81 -16.74 -45.46
CA PRO A 365 35.24 -17.98 -44.81
C PRO A 365 35.41 -17.83 -43.29
N ARG A 366 35.00 -18.88 -42.55
CA ARG A 366 35.32 -19.04 -41.12
C ARG A 366 36.82 -19.28 -40.93
N ALA A 367 37.46 -18.52 -40.06
CA ALA A 367 38.78 -18.87 -39.52
C ALA A 367 38.65 -20.07 -38.55
N GLY A 368 38.93 -21.27 -39.05
CA GLY A 368 38.95 -22.49 -38.23
C GLY A 368 40.33 -22.70 -37.59
N VAL A 369 40.36 -22.85 -36.27
CA VAL A 369 41.53 -23.42 -35.57
C VAL A 369 41.40 -24.93 -35.61
N SER A 370 42.28 -25.61 -36.35
CA SER A 370 42.24 -27.06 -36.53
C SER A 370 42.74 -27.82 -35.30
N ALA A 371 41.94 -28.78 -34.83
CA ALA A 371 42.43 -29.86 -33.99
C ALA A 371 43.15 -30.92 -34.84
N GLY A 372 44.16 -31.57 -34.27
CA GLY A 372 44.88 -32.70 -34.87
C GLY A 372 45.27 -33.71 -33.79
N ASP A 373 45.00 -34.98 -34.03
CA ASP A 373 44.97 -36.03 -33.01
C ASP A 373 46.26 -36.88 -32.86
N ALA A 374 46.40 -37.44 -31.65
CA ALA A 374 46.96 -38.74 -31.28
C ALA A 374 48.43 -39.15 -31.60
N ALA A 375 49.23 -39.33 -30.54
CA ALA A 375 50.11 -40.51 -30.33
C ALA A 375 50.48 -40.67 -28.82
N THR A 376 50.77 -41.90 -28.38
CA THR A 376 50.97 -42.31 -26.96
C THR A 376 52.35 -43.01 -26.77
N PRO A 377 52.71 -43.58 -25.60
CA PRO A 377 53.40 -42.99 -24.45
C PRO A 377 54.88 -43.43 -24.27
N ALA A 378 55.67 -42.74 -23.41
CA ALA A 378 56.82 -43.34 -22.68
C ALA A 378 57.41 -42.43 -21.57
N GLY A 379 58.02 -43.04 -20.53
CA GLY A 379 59.24 -42.52 -19.90
C GLY A 379 59.12 -41.67 -18.62
N ALA A 380 59.44 -42.26 -17.47
CA ALA A 380 59.53 -41.56 -16.17
C ALA A 380 60.81 -40.68 -16.01
N SER A 381 60.77 -39.66 -15.14
CA SER A 381 61.46 -39.74 -13.82
C SER A 381 61.43 -38.46 -12.94
N ARG A 382 61.40 -38.72 -11.62
CA ARG A 382 61.97 -37.96 -10.47
C ARG A 382 61.39 -36.60 -9.99
N ARG A 383 61.11 -36.64 -8.67
CA ARG A 383 60.85 -35.61 -7.62
C ARG A 383 61.99 -34.55 -7.50
N PRO A 384 61.91 -33.46 -6.66
CA PRO A 384 61.09 -33.31 -5.43
C PRO A 384 60.48 -31.91 -5.09
N ARG A 385 59.82 -31.88 -3.92
CA ARG A 385 59.26 -30.73 -3.20
C ARG A 385 60.33 -29.84 -2.54
N CYS A 386 60.03 -28.55 -2.37
CA CYS A 386 60.09 -27.76 -1.11
C CYS A 386 59.35 -26.42 -1.38
N SER A 387 58.44 -25.85 -0.56
CA SER A 387 58.23 -25.73 0.89
C SER A 387 59.09 -24.66 1.59
N VAL A 388 58.53 -23.47 1.80
CA VAL A 388 58.79 -22.64 2.99
C VAL A 388 57.44 -22.09 3.51
N ARG A 389 57.25 -22.17 4.82
CA ARG A 389 56.15 -21.56 5.61
C ARG A 389 56.78 -20.83 6.80
N CYS A 390 55.94 -20.16 7.59
CA CYS A 390 56.26 -19.40 8.83
C CYS A 390 56.87 -18.01 8.57
N ALA A 391 56.65 -16.98 9.40
CA ALA A 391 55.60 -16.65 10.39
C ALA A 391 55.72 -15.10 10.58
N GLY A 392 54.71 -14.29 10.88
CA GLY A 392 53.86 -14.27 12.09
C GLY A 392 53.97 -12.89 12.76
N VAL A 393 52.90 -12.45 13.45
CA VAL A 393 52.87 -11.43 14.52
C VAL A 393 53.42 -10.01 14.23
N PHE A 394 52.56 -8.98 14.32
CA PHE A 394 52.71 -7.91 15.34
C PHE A 394 51.48 -6.99 15.45
N THR A 395 51.01 -6.79 16.69
CA THR A 395 50.01 -5.77 17.08
C THR A 395 50.71 -4.55 17.70
N ARG A 396 50.25 -3.31 17.41
CA ARG A 396 50.39 -2.04 18.18
C ARG A 396 50.16 -0.85 17.24
N ARG A 397 49.80 0.36 17.68
CA ARG A 397 48.98 0.85 18.81
C ARG A 397 48.63 2.31 18.48
N SER A 398 47.53 2.84 19.02
CA SER A 398 47.27 4.28 19.01
C SER A 398 48.29 5.06 19.85
N ARG A 399 48.47 6.35 19.52
CA ARG A 399 48.78 7.41 20.48
C ARG A 399 48.33 8.77 19.95
N ASP A 400 47.88 9.57 20.91
CA ASP A 400 47.29 10.91 20.80
C ASP A 400 48.39 11.98 20.52
N ASP A 401 48.14 13.28 20.35
CA ASP A 401 47.51 14.17 21.34
C ASP A 401 47.50 15.66 20.84
N HIS A 402 46.87 16.56 21.62
CA HIS A 402 46.89 18.04 21.64
C HIS A 402 45.72 18.84 21.02
N SER A 403 44.95 19.48 21.93
CA SER A 403 44.10 20.68 21.73
C SER A 403 44.77 21.90 22.42
N PRO A 404 44.32 23.16 22.21
CA PRO A 404 43.11 23.74 22.86
C PRO A 404 42.28 24.63 21.87
N GLY A 405 41.19 25.34 22.23
CA GLY A 405 40.39 25.48 23.46
C GLY A 405 39.46 26.73 23.40
N GLY A 406 38.42 26.82 24.23
CA GLY A 406 37.47 27.96 24.23
C GLY A 406 36.31 27.81 25.22
N LEU A 407 35.83 28.91 25.83
CA LEU A 407 35.02 28.94 27.06
C LEU A 407 33.49 28.98 26.83
N GLY A 408 32.71 28.51 27.82
CA GLY A 408 31.24 28.64 27.90
C GLY A 408 30.75 29.94 28.58
N PRO A 409 29.53 30.03 29.17
CA PRO A 409 28.55 28.98 29.46
C PRO A 409 27.08 29.28 29.01
N GLY A 410 26.15 28.31 29.16
CA GLY A 410 24.71 28.56 28.90
C GLY A 410 23.78 27.34 29.04
N CYS A 411 23.48 26.92 30.27
CA CYS A 411 22.69 25.70 30.53
C CYS A 411 21.17 25.83 30.29
N ARG A 412 20.57 24.87 29.57
CA ARG A 412 19.25 24.30 29.92
C ARG A 412 19.03 22.93 29.24
N GLY A 413 19.02 21.85 30.02
CA GLY A 413 18.87 20.49 29.50
C GLY A 413 17.54 19.81 29.84
N ARG A 414 17.20 18.79 29.04
CA ARG A 414 16.64 17.45 29.34
C ARG A 414 15.79 16.96 28.14
N ARG A 415 15.79 15.70 27.71
CA ARG A 415 16.50 14.47 28.16
C ARG A 415 16.57 13.47 27.00
N SER A 416 17.58 12.61 27.01
CA SER A 416 17.90 11.61 25.97
C SER A 416 17.15 10.28 26.09
N ASP A 417 17.33 9.46 25.04
CA ASP A 417 16.82 8.11 24.81
C ASP A 417 16.99 7.08 25.96
N ALA A 418 16.12 6.07 25.90
CA ALA A 418 16.52 4.67 26.10
C ALA A 418 15.60 3.74 25.30
N ARG A 419 16.06 3.25 24.14
CA ARG A 419 15.46 2.08 23.47
C ARG A 419 15.74 0.85 24.34
N VAL A 420 14.74 -0.02 24.51
CA VAL A 420 14.95 -1.40 24.98
C VAL A 420 14.95 -2.31 23.76
N ASP A 421 16.13 -2.82 23.40
CA ASP A 421 16.31 -3.85 22.38
C ASP A 421 15.87 -5.21 22.95
N TRP A 422 15.05 -5.95 22.20
CA TRP A 422 14.59 -7.29 22.59
C TRP A 422 15.30 -8.36 21.74
N ARG A 423 16.60 -8.54 21.97
CA ARG A 423 17.32 -9.72 21.49
C ARG A 423 17.17 -10.87 22.48
N SER A 424 16.41 -11.89 22.09
CA SER A 424 16.43 -13.19 22.76
C SER A 424 17.71 -13.95 22.40
N PRO A 425 18.30 -14.74 23.31
CA PRO A 425 19.36 -15.68 22.95
C PRO A 425 18.77 -16.89 22.17
N PRO A 426 19.57 -17.55 21.31
CA PRO A 426 19.14 -18.72 20.56
C PRO A 426 18.94 -19.93 21.48
N ARG A 427 17.98 -20.78 21.17
CA ARG A 427 17.86 -22.13 21.74
C ARG A 427 18.34 -23.14 20.68
N SER A 428 19.25 -24.02 21.06
CA SER A 428 19.48 -25.26 20.32
C SER A 428 18.22 -26.12 20.36
N ARG A 429 18.00 -26.89 19.29
CA ARG A 429 17.04 -27.98 19.21
C ARG A 429 17.85 -29.26 19.07
N ASP A 430 17.77 -30.13 20.06
CA ASP A 430 18.08 -31.54 19.92
C ASP A 430 16.80 -32.30 20.33
N ASP A 431 16.15 -32.86 19.30
CA ASP A 431 15.13 -33.93 19.23
C ASP A 431 13.88 -34.01 20.16
N PRO A 432 12.80 -34.69 19.70
CA PRO A 432 11.46 -34.59 20.28
C PRO A 432 11.11 -35.77 21.21
N PRO A 433 9.96 -35.68 21.88
CA PRO A 433 9.09 -36.85 22.01
C PRO A 433 7.72 -36.64 21.35
N ALA A 434 7.26 -37.75 20.77
CA ALA A 434 5.90 -38.18 20.39
C ALA A 434 4.75 -37.17 20.39
N ALA A 435 3.96 -37.24 19.32
CA ALA A 435 2.58 -36.78 19.34
C ALA A 435 1.75 -37.63 20.31
N ASP A 436 0.97 -36.96 21.17
CA ASP A 436 -0.20 -37.53 21.84
C ASP A 436 -1.37 -36.58 21.64
N GLU A 437 -2.53 -37.15 21.32
CA GLU A 437 -3.75 -36.44 20.96
C GLU A 437 -4.36 -35.73 22.19
N VAL A 438 -4.05 -34.44 22.38
CA VAL A 438 -4.86 -33.61 23.27
C VAL A 438 -6.12 -33.17 22.54
N ALA A 439 -7.07 -34.11 22.43
CA ALA A 439 -8.41 -33.85 21.96
C ALA A 439 -8.98 -32.60 22.65
N ALA A 440 -9.54 -31.69 21.86
CA ALA A 440 -10.23 -30.52 22.39
C ALA A 440 -11.51 -30.98 23.09
N VAL A 441 -11.41 -31.28 24.39
CA VAL A 441 -12.56 -31.58 25.24
C VAL A 441 -13.39 -30.32 25.38
N ALA A 442 -14.32 -30.15 24.44
CA ALA A 442 -15.47 -29.27 24.56
C ALA A 442 -16.27 -29.73 25.77
N LYS A 443 -15.94 -29.19 26.94
CA LYS A 443 -16.60 -29.56 28.19
C LYS A 443 -18.07 -29.13 28.09
N PRO A 444 -19.04 -30.05 28.17
CA PRO A 444 -20.45 -29.71 27.98
C PRO A 444 -20.92 -28.73 29.06
N PRO A 445 -21.95 -27.92 28.79
CA PRO A 445 -22.51 -27.01 29.79
C PRO A 445 -23.07 -27.83 30.96
N GLN A 446 -22.42 -27.76 32.13
CA GLN A 446 -22.93 -28.40 33.33
C GLN A 446 -24.16 -27.65 33.86
N GLN A 447 -25.33 -28.26 33.66
CA GLN A 447 -26.55 -28.08 34.44
C GLN A 447 -27.15 -29.46 34.73
N PRO A 448 -27.94 -29.65 35.82
CA PRO A 448 -28.36 -28.65 36.80
C PRO A 448 -27.67 -28.81 38.17
N ARG A 449 -27.05 -27.73 38.69
CA ARG A 449 -26.42 -27.71 40.03
C ARG A 449 -27.39 -27.40 41.18
N VAL A 450 -28.66 -27.18 40.85
CA VAL A 450 -29.72 -26.92 41.85
C VAL A 450 -29.99 -28.17 42.69
N ALA A 451 -29.96 -29.36 42.08
CA ALA A 451 -30.09 -30.63 42.81
C ALA A 451 -29.01 -30.76 43.90
N GLU A 452 -27.74 -30.51 43.57
CA GLU A 452 -26.62 -30.56 44.53
C GLU A 452 -26.81 -29.59 45.72
N VAL A 453 -27.39 -28.40 45.48
CA VAL A 453 -27.73 -27.44 46.56
C VAL A 453 -28.92 -27.94 47.38
N VAL A 454 -29.95 -28.49 46.74
CA VAL A 454 -31.14 -29.03 47.43
C VAL A 454 -30.76 -30.22 48.29
N ASP A 455 -29.90 -31.13 47.82
CA ASP A 455 -29.42 -32.28 48.60
C ASP A 455 -28.61 -31.88 49.84
N LEU A 456 -27.85 -30.78 49.76
CA LEU A 456 -27.11 -30.22 50.91
C LEU A 456 -28.02 -29.50 51.93
N VAL A 457 -29.16 -28.98 51.50
CA VAL A 457 -30.08 -28.19 52.32
C VAL A 457 -31.19 -29.04 52.93
N ARG A 458 -31.74 -30.00 52.18
CA ARG A 458 -32.87 -30.87 52.55
C ARG A 458 -32.76 -31.53 53.94
N PRO A 459 -31.59 -32.03 54.41
CA PRO A 459 -31.48 -32.59 55.76
C PRO A 459 -31.69 -31.59 56.90
N LEU A 460 -31.62 -30.28 56.62
CA LEU A 460 -31.75 -29.20 57.60
C LEU A 460 -33.15 -28.57 57.61
N VAL A 461 -34.00 -28.88 56.63
CA VAL A 461 -35.34 -28.29 56.46
C VAL A 461 -36.36 -29.34 55.99
N PRO A 462 -36.56 -30.45 56.72
CA PRO A 462 -37.50 -31.52 56.34
C PRO A 462 -38.96 -31.02 56.19
N GLU A 463 -39.30 -29.88 56.78
CA GLU A 463 -40.59 -29.18 56.66
C GLU A 463 -40.85 -28.54 55.28
N ILE A 464 -39.84 -28.34 54.42
CA ILE A 464 -39.99 -27.73 53.08
C ILE A 464 -39.87 -28.80 51.99
N SER A 465 -40.80 -28.83 51.03
CA SER A 465 -40.79 -29.83 49.95
C SER A 465 -39.59 -29.67 48.99
N PRO A 466 -39.08 -30.74 48.38
CA PRO A 466 -37.95 -30.66 47.43
C PRO A 466 -38.22 -29.71 46.25
N GLU A 467 -39.45 -29.69 45.74
CA GLU A 467 -39.89 -28.83 44.64
C GLU A 467 -39.83 -27.36 45.06
N ARG A 468 -40.29 -27.07 46.28
CA ARG A 468 -40.22 -25.72 46.85
C ARG A 468 -38.79 -25.29 47.15
N LEU A 469 -37.92 -26.20 47.58
CA LEU A 469 -36.48 -25.93 47.71
C LEU A 469 -35.83 -25.59 46.36
N VAL A 470 -36.24 -26.26 45.27
CA VAL A 470 -35.80 -25.91 43.90
C VAL A 470 -36.23 -24.49 43.55
N GLU A 471 -37.47 -24.09 43.79
CA GLU A 471 -37.96 -22.71 43.58
C GLU A 471 -37.18 -21.67 44.41
N ILE A 472 -36.94 -21.95 45.70
CA ILE A 472 -36.16 -21.09 46.60
C ILE A 472 -34.73 -20.93 46.06
N VAL A 473 -34.06 -22.01 45.67
CA VAL A 473 -32.70 -21.94 45.11
C VAL A 473 -32.68 -21.19 43.78
N HIS A 474 -33.70 -21.34 42.91
CA HIS A 474 -33.81 -20.56 41.67
C HIS A 474 -34.04 -19.07 41.93
N SER A 475 -34.87 -18.69 42.90
CA SER A 475 -35.11 -17.27 43.22
C SER A 475 -33.90 -16.58 43.87
N VAL A 476 -33.20 -17.26 44.79
CA VAL A 476 -32.00 -16.75 45.47
C VAL A 476 -30.77 -16.80 44.57
N ALA A 477 -30.66 -17.82 43.72
CA ALA A 477 -29.55 -18.04 42.80
C ALA A 477 -30.06 -18.30 41.36
N PRO A 478 -30.55 -17.26 40.66
CA PRO A 478 -31.14 -17.42 39.32
C PRO A 478 -30.12 -17.68 38.20
N VAL A 479 -28.81 -17.62 38.49
CA VAL A 479 -27.74 -17.76 37.49
C VAL A 479 -26.86 -18.96 37.86
N PRO A 480 -26.42 -19.81 36.92
CA PRO A 480 -25.56 -20.98 37.22
C PRO A 480 -24.28 -20.67 38.00
N LEU A 481 -23.78 -19.43 37.89
CA LEU A 481 -22.67 -18.92 38.69
C LEU A 481 -23.04 -18.74 40.17
N THR A 482 -24.18 -18.12 40.48
CA THR A 482 -24.61 -17.93 41.87
C THR A 482 -25.01 -19.25 42.52
N GLN A 483 -25.55 -20.19 41.74
CA GLN A 483 -25.83 -21.57 42.18
C GLN A 483 -24.54 -22.27 42.62
N ARG A 484 -23.49 -22.26 41.78
CA ARG A 484 -22.19 -22.87 42.15
C ARG A 484 -21.50 -22.18 43.32
N LEU A 485 -21.63 -20.85 43.44
CA LEU A 485 -21.09 -20.12 44.59
C LEU A 485 -21.85 -20.42 45.89
N LEU A 486 -23.15 -20.73 45.80
CA LEU A 486 -23.98 -21.15 46.93
C LEU A 486 -23.63 -22.58 47.37
N GLU A 487 -23.59 -23.52 46.42
CA GLU A 487 -23.15 -24.92 46.61
C GLU A 487 -21.77 -25.00 47.27
N LEU A 488 -20.75 -24.35 46.69
CA LEU A 488 -19.39 -24.32 47.24
C LEU A 488 -19.30 -23.65 48.62
N ALA A 489 -20.19 -22.70 48.93
CA ALA A 489 -20.23 -22.08 50.25
C ALA A 489 -20.79 -23.05 51.31
N LEU A 490 -21.85 -23.79 50.98
CA LEU A 490 -22.44 -24.81 51.84
C LEU A 490 -21.46 -25.96 52.10
N ILE A 491 -20.81 -26.50 51.05
CA ILE A 491 -19.78 -27.54 51.17
C ILE A 491 -18.60 -27.08 52.04
N LYS A 492 -18.13 -25.84 51.85
CA LYS A 492 -16.96 -25.32 52.56
C LYS A 492 -17.24 -24.95 54.02
N GLN A 493 -18.49 -24.68 54.37
CA GLN A 493 -18.89 -24.32 55.73
C GLN A 493 -20.08 -25.19 56.17
N PRO A 494 -19.86 -26.48 56.50
CA PRO A 494 -20.90 -27.33 57.09
C PRO A 494 -21.48 -26.66 58.34
N GLY A 495 -22.81 -26.61 58.43
CA GLY A 495 -23.56 -25.93 59.49
C GLY A 495 -23.55 -24.39 59.42
N VAL A 496 -23.24 -23.79 58.26
CA VAL A 496 -23.37 -22.34 58.06
C VAL A 496 -24.82 -21.84 58.18
N LEU A 497 -25.80 -22.67 57.79
CA LEU A 497 -27.24 -22.38 57.95
C LEU A 497 -27.71 -22.58 59.40
N GLU A 498 -27.02 -23.40 60.19
CA GLU A 498 -27.30 -23.61 61.63
C GLU A 498 -26.64 -22.55 62.53
N GLY A 499 -26.08 -21.48 61.96
CA GLY A 499 -25.42 -20.41 62.70
C GLY A 499 -24.02 -20.74 63.24
N ARG A 500 -23.43 -21.90 62.91
CA ARG A 500 -22.11 -22.35 63.42
C ARG A 500 -20.93 -21.51 62.90
N HIS A 501 -21.15 -20.60 61.94
CA HIS A 501 -20.12 -19.77 61.31
C HIS A 501 -20.47 -18.28 61.34
N ALA A 502 -19.62 -17.45 61.96
CA ALA A 502 -19.80 -15.99 61.98
C ALA A 502 -19.66 -15.32 60.59
N ASN A 503 -19.07 -16.00 59.59
CA ASN A 503 -18.76 -15.43 58.26
C ASN A 503 -19.68 -15.91 57.14
N VAL A 504 -21.00 -15.88 57.34
CA VAL A 504 -21.97 -16.35 56.34
C VAL A 504 -21.89 -15.56 55.01
N PRO A 505 -21.59 -16.19 53.86
CA PRO A 505 -21.55 -15.52 52.54
C PRO A 505 -22.91 -14.92 52.15
N VAL A 506 -22.92 -13.81 51.39
CA VAL A 506 -24.17 -13.04 51.14
C VAL A 506 -25.25 -13.89 50.46
N THR A 507 -24.90 -14.73 49.49
CA THR A 507 -25.84 -15.69 48.86
C THR A 507 -26.39 -16.72 49.84
N VAL A 508 -25.62 -17.13 50.85
CA VAL A 508 -26.09 -18.02 51.93
C VAL A 508 -26.98 -17.25 52.93
N GLN A 509 -26.75 -15.95 53.15
CA GLN A 509 -27.66 -15.11 53.95
C GLN A 509 -29.01 -14.94 53.25
N ASP A 510 -28.99 -14.73 51.93
CA ASP A 510 -30.18 -14.58 51.11
C ASP A 510 -30.95 -15.93 51.03
N LEU A 511 -30.25 -17.07 50.97
CA LEU A 511 -30.85 -18.42 51.11
C LEU A 511 -31.45 -18.65 52.51
N ALA A 512 -30.68 -18.37 53.57
CA ALA A 512 -31.15 -18.55 54.94
C ALA A 512 -32.39 -17.69 55.23
N ARG A 513 -32.49 -16.51 54.62
CA ARG A 513 -33.70 -15.68 54.66
C ARG A 513 -34.88 -16.37 54.01
N ALA A 514 -34.75 -16.79 52.75
CA ALA A 514 -35.83 -17.42 52.02
C ALA A 514 -36.32 -18.72 52.70
N LEU A 515 -35.41 -19.53 53.26
CA LEU A 515 -35.77 -20.73 54.02
C LEU A 515 -36.57 -20.39 55.30
N VAL A 516 -36.13 -19.41 56.09
CA VAL A 516 -36.83 -19.00 57.32
C VAL A 516 -38.17 -18.34 57.03
N ASP A 517 -38.27 -17.55 55.95
CA ASP A 517 -39.52 -16.92 55.52
C ASP A 517 -40.54 -17.99 55.03
N ASP A 518 -40.07 -19.14 54.51
CA ASP A 518 -40.85 -20.33 54.18
C ASP A 518 -41.03 -21.33 55.36
N GLY A 519 -40.62 -20.95 56.58
CA GLY A 519 -40.91 -21.69 57.81
C GLY A 519 -39.81 -22.62 58.36
N ALA A 520 -38.59 -22.57 57.81
CA ALA A 520 -37.48 -23.42 58.25
C ALA A 520 -37.09 -23.20 59.73
N GLY A 521 -37.28 -24.22 60.57
CA GLY A 521 -37.08 -24.14 62.02
C GLY A 521 -35.62 -24.25 62.48
N MET A 522 -34.79 -24.99 61.75
CA MET A 522 -33.37 -25.19 62.11
C MET A 522 -32.41 -24.15 61.49
N VAL A 523 -32.92 -23.24 60.65
CA VAL A 523 -32.09 -22.25 59.95
C VAL A 523 -31.96 -20.98 60.78
N VAL A 524 -30.72 -20.63 61.15
CA VAL A 524 -30.39 -19.48 61.97
C VAL A 524 -29.98 -18.30 61.08
N LEU A 525 -30.73 -17.21 61.14
CA LEU A 525 -30.37 -15.97 60.46
C LEU A 525 -29.11 -15.33 61.09
N PRO A 526 -28.06 -15.04 60.30
CA PRO A 526 -26.86 -14.42 60.85
C PRO A 526 -27.13 -12.98 61.32
N THR A 527 -26.64 -12.67 62.51
CA THR A 527 -26.80 -11.37 63.17
C THR A 527 -25.55 -10.49 62.98
N CYS A 528 -25.76 -9.17 62.94
CA CYS A 528 -24.66 -8.22 62.83
C CYS A 528 -23.79 -8.22 64.09
N GLU A 529 -22.49 -8.54 63.97
CA GLU A 529 -21.53 -8.62 65.10
C GLU A 529 -21.48 -7.32 65.92
N SER A 530 -21.75 -6.15 65.32
CA SER A 530 -21.81 -4.85 66.01
C SER A 530 -23.15 -4.50 66.68
N CYS A 531 -24.28 -5.08 66.25
CA CYS A 531 -25.60 -4.59 66.70
C CYS A 531 -26.69 -5.63 66.88
N GLY A 532 -26.37 -6.93 66.81
CA GLY A 532 -27.27 -8.05 67.05
C GLY A 532 -28.41 -8.23 66.04
N ARG A 533 -28.64 -7.28 65.12
CA ARG A 533 -29.77 -7.34 64.19
C ARG A 533 -29.55 -8.39 63.09
N ALA A 534 -30.53 -9.26 62.90
CA ALA A 534 -30.65 -10.19 61.77
C ALA A 534 -31.06 -9.45 60.48
N VAL A 535 -30.13 -8.70 59.90
CA VAL A 535 -30.26 -7.97 58.63
C VAL A 535 -29.13 -8.37 57.69
N ARG A 536 -29.22 -8.08 56.39
CA ARG A 536 -28.16 -8.41 55.41
C ARG A 536 -26.78 -7.84 55.83
N LEU A 537 -25.76 -8.69 55.86
CA LEU A 537 -24.40 -8.45 56.35
C LEU A 537 -23.34 -8.53 55.23
N PRO A 538 -23.25 -7.52 54.34
CA PRO A 538 -22.33 -7.57 53.22
C PRO A 538 -20.85 -7.35 53.57
N HIS A 539 -20.53 -6.76 54.74
CA HIS A 539 -19.16 -6.36 55.12
C HIS A 539 -18.54 -7.36 56.10
N LYS A 540 -17.26 -7.70 55.92
CA LYS A 540 -16.49 -8.55 56.84
C LYS A 540 -15.83 -7.73 57.94
N THR A 541 -15.74 -8.28 59.15
CA THR A 541 -15.05 -7.67 60.29
C THR A 541 -13.60 -8.14 60.38
N PRO A 542 -12.72 -7.42 61.11
CA PRO A 542 -11.36 -7.89 61.42
C PRO A 542 -11.34 -9.20 62.23
N ASN A 543 -12.37 -9.41 63.06
CA ASN A 543 -12.51 -10.60 63.92
C ASN A 543 -13.03 -11.85 63.17
N GLY A 544 -13.30 -11.73 61.87
CA GLY A 544 -13.75 -12.83 61.02
C GLY A 544 -15.27 -12.94 60.83
N GLY A 545 -16.08 -12.24 61.63
CA GLY A 545 -17.53 -12.13 61.46
C GLY A 545 -17.97 -11.10 60.41
N ARG A 546 -19.20 -10.59 60.53
CA ARG A 546 -19.80 -9.67 59.54
C ARG A 546 -20.64 -8.55 60.15
N HIS A 547 -20.61 -7.39 59.48
CA HIS A 547 -21.40 -6.21 59.81
C HIS A 547 -22.42 -5.86 58.73
N CYS A 548 -23.56 -5.33 59.18
CA CYS A 548 -24.54 -4.70 58.31
C CYS A 548 -24.02 -3.37 57.75
N SER A 549 -24.56 -2.92 56.62
CA SER A 549 -24.16 -1.65 55.99
C SER A 549 -24.34 -0.40 56.87
N ARG A 550 -25.17 -0.46 57.92
CA ARG A 550 -25.31 0.62 58.92
C ARG A 550 -24.13 0.62 59.90
N CYS A 551 -23.75 -0.54 60.44
CA CYS A 551 -22.61 -0.66 61.35
C CYS A 551 -21.28 -0.40 60.64
N GLU A 552 -21.10 -0.85 59.40
CA GLU A 552 -19.91 -0.50 58.60
C GLU A 552 -19.81 1.01 58.36
N ARG A 553 -20.95 1.66 58.05
CA ARG A 553 -21.01 3.12 57.87
C ARG A 553 -20.70 3.85 59.18
N ASN A 554 -21.18 3.35 60.32
CA ASN A 554 -20.90 3.92 61.64
C ASN A 554 -19.44 3.70 62.08
N ALA A 555 -18.86 2.52 61.86
CA ALA A 555 -17.45 2.22 62.17
C ALA A 555 -16.48 3.10 61.36
N ARG A 556 -16.86 3.51 60.14
CA ARG A 556 -16.13 4.49 59.33
C ARG A 556 -16.49 5.95 59.65
N SER A 557 -17.46 6.19 60.53
CA SER A 557 -17.90 7.54 60.89
C SER A 557 -17.14 8.07 62.10
N VAL A 558 -16.39 9.14 61.88
CA VAL A 558 -15.75 9.92 62.95
C VAL A 558 -15.98 11.40 62.68
N SER A 559 -15.63 12.27 63.64
CA SER A 559 -15.75 13.71 63.45
C SER A 559 -14.95 14.17 62.23
N CYS A 560 -15.62 14.89 61.33
CA CYS A 560 -14.99 15.53 60.18
C CYS A 560 -14.21 16.76 60.62
N ALA A 561 -12.90 16.81 60.32
CA ALA A 561 -12.03 17.91 60.74
C ALA A 561 -12.44 19.31 60.22
N SER A 562 -13.31 19.40 59.21
CA SER A 562 -13.81 20.67 58.65
C SER A 562 -15.21 21.06 59.15
N CYS A 563 -16.12 20.12 59.37
CA CYS A 563 -17.52 20.45 59.73
C CYS A 563 -17.97 19.91 61.10
N GLY A 564 -17.07 19.27 61.87
CA GLY A 564 -17.33 18.69 63.19
C GLY A 564 -18.24 17.45 63.20
N ARG A 565 -19.19 17.37 62.25
CA ARG A 565 -20.20 16.31 62.16
C ARG A 565 -19.56 14.93 62.01
N VAL A 566 -20.01 13.99 62.84
CA VAL A 566 -19.65 12.57 62.75
C VAL A 566 -20.24 12.00 61.46
N ARG A 567 -19.39 11.69 60.49
CA ARG A 567 -19.79 11.24 59.15
C ARG A 567 -18.76 10.24 58.59
N PRO A 568 -19.14 9.36 57.65
CA PRO A 568 -18.21 8.41 57.04
C PRO A 568 -17.03 9.12 56.38
N VAL A 569 -15.82 8.82 56.84
CA VAL A 569 -14.59 9.38 56.27
C VAL A 569 -14.34 8.79 54.91
N GLN A 570 -14.08 9.65 53.93
CA GLN A 570 -13.70 9.22 52.57
C GLN A 570 -12.19 9.26 52.38
N ARG A 571 -11.51 10.30 52.88
CA ARG A 571 -10.06 10.45 52.81
C ARG A 571 -9.48 11.23 53.98
N THR A 572 -8.18 11.06 54.16
CA THR A 572 -7.35 11.80 55.09
C THR A 572 -6.48 12.79 54.31
N ILE A 573 -6.43 14.04 54.76
CA ILE A 573 -5.51 15.09 54.27
C ILE A 573 -4.61 15.46 55.45
N ASP A 574 -3.29 15.31 55.30
CA ASP A 574 -2.29 15.69 56.30
C ASP A 574 -2.59 15.17 57.73
N GLY A 575 -3.05 13.91 57.82
CA GLY A 575 -3.44 13.25 59.07
C GLY A 575 -4.89 13.51 59.53
N GLN A 576 -5.51 14.60 59.07
CA GLN A 576 -6.89 14.98 59.40
C GLN A 576 -7.93 14.26 58.51
N ARG A 577 -9.07 13.88 59.09
CA ARG A 577 -10.08 13.04 58.44
C ARG A 577 -11.28 13.87 57.96
N PHE A 578 -11.69 13.71 56.70
CA PHE A 578 -12.75 14.51 56.08
C PHE A 578 -13.93 13.67 55.56
N CYS A 579 -15.15 14.18 55.75
CA CYS A 579 -16.34 13.63 55.09
C CYS A 579 -16.36 13.98 53.59
N ARG A 580 -17.17 13.27 52.79
CA ARG A 580 -17.22 13.42 51.33
C ARG A 580 -17.40 14.86 50.85
N ASP A 581 -18.28 15.62 51.50
CA ASP A 581 -18.69 16.95 51.05
C ASP A 581 -17.59 17.97 51.35
N CYS A 582 -17.09 17.98 52.59
CA CYS A 582 -15.92 18.78 52.98
C CYS A 582 -14.68 18.40 52.16
N TRP A 583 -14.45 17.12 51.88
CA TRP A 583 -13.33 16.68 51.04
C TRP A 583 -13.43 17.22 49.60
N ARG A 584 -14.64 17.33 49.03
CA ARG A 584 -14.86 17.94 47.72
C ARG A 584 -14.74 19.47 47.73
N ALA A 585 -15.14 20.12 48.83
CA ALA A 585 -15.08 21.56 49.01
C ALA A 585 -13.69 22.07 49.43
N ASP A 586 -12.84 21.21 50.01
CA ASP A 586 -11.50 21.58 50.46
C ASP A 586 -10.59 21.88 49.24
N PRO A 587 -10.11 23.13 49.07
CA PRO A 587 -9.25 23.50 47.94
C PRO A 587 -7.97 22.66 47.87
N ARG A 588 -7.51 22.11 49.00
CA ARG A 588 -6.33 21.25 49.04
C ARG A 588 -6.55 19.94 48.28
N SER A 589 -7.78 19.44 48.13
CA SER A 589 -8.06 18.14 47.48
C SER A 589 -7.77 18.11 45.98
N PHE A 590 -7.78 19.29 45.36
CA PHE A 590 -7.49 19.50 43.95
C PHE A 590 -6.30 20.45 43.82
N GLY A 591 -5.78 20.63 42.61
CA GLY A 591 -4.64 21.49 42.37
C GLY A 591 -3.94 21.14 41.07
N ASP A 592 -3.05 22.05 40.66
CA ASP A 592 -2.30 21.89 39.42
C ASP A 592 -1.13 20.94 39.66
N CYS A 593 -1.10 19.86 38.89
CA CYS A 593 -0.04 18.87 39.05
C CYS A 593 1.31 19.42 38.56
N SER A 594 2.31 19.45 39.43
CA SER A 594 3.68 19.90 39.15
C SER A 594 4.39 19.14 38.01
N ARG A 595 3.80 18.04 37.50
CA ARG A 595 4.34 17.23 36.40
C ARG A 595 3.62 17.39 35.05
N CYS A 596 2.33 17.75 35.03
CA CYS A 596 1.57 17.88 33.78
C CYS A 596 0.78 19.18 33.64
N GLY A 597 0.81 20.07 34.64
CA GLY A 597 0.07 21.33 34.68
C GLY A 597 -1.46 21.20 34.73
N GLN A 598 -2.01 19.97 34.73
CA GLN A 598 -3.45 19.76 34.75
C GLN A 598 -4.01 19.89 36.17
N HIS A 599 -5.09 20.66 36.29
CA HIS A 599 -5.88 20.76 37.52
C HIS A 599 -6.60 19.44 37.79
N ALA A 600 -6.23 18.73 38.85
CA ALA A 600 -6.74 17.39 39.12
C ALA A 600 -6.68 17.03 40.61
N THR A 601 -7.30 15.91 41.00
CA THR A 601 -7.18 15.38 42.36
C THR A 601 -5.72 15.01 42.67
N ILE A 602 -5.15 15.66 43.67
CA ILE A 602 -3.76 15.44 44.09
C ILE A 602 -3.67 14.22 45.01
N ILE A 603 -2.69 13.35 44.73
CA ILE A 603 -2.44 12.10 45.47
C ILE A 603 -1.18 12.21 46.36
N VAL A 604 -0.17 12.96 45.92
CA VAL A 604 1.06 13.23 46.70
C VAL A 604 1.24 14.74 46.81
N ARG A 605 1.62 15.22 48.01
CA ARG A 605 1.73 16.66 48.33
C ARG A 605 3.14 17.15 48.62
N ARG A 606 4.11 16.27 48.89
CA ARG A 606 5.47 16.63 49.30
C ARG A 606 6.49 15.80 48.51
N PRO A 607 7.55 16.42 47.95
CA PRO A 607 7.79 17.86 47.85
C PRO A 607 6.95 18.56 46.76
N GLU A 608 6.34 17.81 45.83
CA GLU A 608 5.56 18.32 44.70
C GLU A 608 4.09 17.86 44.76
N LEU A 609 3.19 18.62 44.12
CA LEU A 609 1.78 18.23 43.94
C LEU A 609 1.64 17.29 42.74
N VAL A 610 1.36 16.00 43.00
CA VAL A 610 1.26 15.00 41.93
C VAL A 610 -0.14 14.39 41.86
N CYS A 611 -0.80 14.54 40.71
CA CYS A 611 -2.11 13.95 40.43
C CYS A 611 -2.04 12.44 40.19
N LEU A 612 -3.18 11.77 40.23
CA LEU A 612 -3.25 10.31 40.05
C LEU A 612 -2.64 9.81 38.73
N ALA A 613 -2.76 10.57 37.64
CA ALA A 613 -2.21 10.20 36.34
C ALA A 613 -0.67 10.32 36.28
N CYS A 614 -0.10 11.29 37.01
CA CYS A 614 1.35 11.51 37.06
C CYS A 614 2.03 10.79 38.24
N TYR A 615 1.25 10.21 39.15
CA TYR A 615 1.77 9.47 40.30
C TYR A 615 2.52 8.22 39.83
N THR A 616 3.72 8.05 40.35
CA THR A 616 4.56 6.88 40.08
C THR A 616 4.74 6.12 41.38
N ALA A 617 4.26 4.88 41.45
CA ALA A 617 4.45 4.04 42.62
C ALA A 617 5.95 3.89 42.95
N PRO A 618 6.34 4.00 44.23
CA PRO A 618 7.75 3.99 44.63
C PRO A 618 8.43 2.68 44.25
N ILE A 619 9.69 2.78 43.86
CA ILE A 619 10.57 1.63 43.66
C ILE A 619 11.00 1.15 45.06
N LYS A 620 10.74 -0.13 45.35
CA LYS A 620 11.16 -0.82 46.58
C LYS A 620 11.58 -2.25 46.22
N THR A 621 12.42 -2.85 47.06
CA THR A 621 12.79 -4.27 47.01
C THR A 621 11.52 -5.14 46.94
N CYS A 622 11.43 -6.00 45.94
CA CYS A 622 10.31 -6.91 45.77
C CYS A 622 10.51 -8.17 46.62
N GLY A 623 9.60 -8.44 47.56
CA GLY A 623 9.62 -9.65 48.39
C GLY A 623 9.35 -10.96 47.65
N LEU A 624 9.25 -10.94 46.31
CA LEU A 624 9.09 -12.13 45.46
C LEU A 624 10.25 -12.38 44.47
N CYS A 625 11.13 -11.40 44.25
CA CYS A 625 12.26 -11.58 43.32
C CYS A 625 13.55 -10.89 43.77
N GLY A 626 13.61 -10.29 44.96
CA GLY A 626 14.73 -9.47 45.43
C GLY A 626 14.84 -8.11 44.72
N GLU A 627 14.63 -8.07 43.40
CA GLU A 627 14.84 -6.88 42.58
C GLU A 627 14.08 -5.63 43.05
N PRO A 628 14.70 -4.44 42.95
CA PRO A 628 14.02 -3.16 43.13
C PRO A 628 13.00 -2.96 42.00
N GLY A 629 11.73 -2.78 42.36
CA GLY A 629 10.66 -2.55 41.38
C GLY A 629 9.54 -1.68 41.91
N ARG A 630 8.74 -1.08 41.01
CA ARG A 630 7.54 -0.33 41.39
C ARG A 630 6.54 -1.26 42.07
N VAL A 631 6.16 -0.96 43.30
CA VAL A 631 5.19 -1.76 44.07
C VAL A 631 3.83 -1.71 43.37
N ALA A 632 3.32 -2.87 42.95
CA ALA A 632 2.05 -3.03 42.26
C ALA A 632 0.97 -3.64 43.18
N SER A 633 1.37 -4.43 44.18
CA SER A 633 0.46 -4.99 45.18
C SER A 633 1.21 -5.38 46.46
N HIS A 634 0.46 -5.68 47.52
CA HIS A 634 0.96 -6.35 48.72
C HIS A 634 0.27 -7.71 48.79
N LEU A 635 1.05 -8.78 48.90
CA LEU A 635 0.57 -10.16 48.97
C LEU A 635 1.22 -10.80 50.20
N ASP A 636 0.42 -11.30 51.13
CA ASP A 636 0.87 -11.93 52.38
C ASP A 636 1.93 -11.11 53.14
N GLY A 637 1.67 -9.81 53.28
CA GLY A 637 2.59 -8.83 53.88
C GLY A 637 3.79 -8.43 53.02
N ARG A 638 4.16 -9.22 52.00
CA ARG A 638 5.30 -8.97 51.10
C ARG A 638 4.94 -7.92 50.03
N ARG A 639 5.88 -7.02 49.71
CA ARG A 639 5.74 -6.01 48.63
C ARG A 639 6.03 -6.63 47.28
N VAL A 640 5.09 -6.56 46.33
CA VAL A 640 5.21 -7.21 45.02
C VAL A 640 5.39 -6.17 43.90
N CYS A 641 6.44 -6.33 43.10
CA CYS A 641 6.66 -5.48 41.93
C CYS A 641 5.73 -5.82 40.76
N ALA A 642 5.51 -4.87 39.84
CA ALA A 642 4.66 -5.09 38.66
C ALA A 642 5.04 -6.36 37.85
N ARG A 643 6.34 -6.64 37.65
CA ARG A 643 6.81 -7.83 36.92
C ARG A 643 6.32 -9.11 37.58
N CYS A 644 6.50 -9.26 38.90
CA CYS A 644 6.05 -10.44 39.64
C CYS A 644 4.51 -10.50 39.76
N TYR A 645 3.84 -9.36 39.93
CA TYR A 645 2.37 -9.28 39.99
C TYR A 645 1.71 -9.76 38.68
N TYR A 646 2.25 -9.36 37.52
CA TYR A 646 1.75 -9.84 36.23
C TYR A 646 2.26 -11.24 35.85
N ALA A 647 3.42 -11.67 36.36
CA ALA A 647 3.88 -13.05 36.20
C ALA A 647 2.97 -14.07 36.92
N MET A 648 2.47 -13.73 38.12
CA MET A 648 1.44 -14.54 38.82
C MET A 648 0.09 -14.59 38.08
N ARG A 649 -0.10 -13.80 37.01
CA ARG A 649 -1.24 -13.86 36.10
C ARG A 649 -0.94 -14.62 34.80
N ARG A 650 0.09 -15.47 34.78
CA ARG A 650 0.33 -16.49 33.75
C ARG A 650 0.36 -17.88 34.40
N PRO A 651 -0.33 -18.90 33.87
CA PRO A 651 -0.21 -20.26 34.36
C PRO A 651 1.23 -20.75 34.25
N GLN A 652 1.72 -21.44 35.28
CA GLN A 652 3.01 -22.10 35.35
C GLN A 652 2.80 -23.53 35.87
N PRO A 653 3.64 -24.52 35.50
CA PRO A 653 3.60 -25.82 36.16
C PRO A 653 3.88 -25.64 37.66
N CYS A 654 3.02 -26.21 38.51
CA CYS A 654 3.26 -26.28 39.95
C CYS A 654 4.44 -27.23 40.23
N PRO A 655 5.45 -26.83 41.01
CA PRO A 655 6.57 -27.72 41.34
C PRO A 655 6.15 -28.99 42.08
N GLU A 656 5.11 -28.90 42.92
CA GLU A 656 4.59 -30.02 43.71
C GLU A 656 3.67 -30.95 42.90
N CYS A 657 2.63 -30.40 42.26
CA CYS A 657 1.59 -31.23 41.62
C CYS A 657 1.64 -31.27 40.09
N GLY A 658 2.66 -30.67 39.45
CA GLY A 658 2.86 -30.63 38.00
C GLY A 658 1.85 -29.79 37.20
N ARG A 659 0.62 -29.62 37.70
CA ARG A 659 -0.49 -28.94 37.01
C ARG A 659 -0.10 -27.52 36.60
N ARG A 660 -0.46 -27.12 35.37
CA ARG A 660 -0.31 -25.73 34.88
C ARG A 660 -1.40 -24.85 35.50
N VAL A 661 -1.05 -24.05 36.50
CA VAL A 661 -2.00 -23.22 37.27
C VAL A 661 -1.33 -21.92 37.73
N PHE A 662 -2.07 -21.03 38.39
CA PHE A 662 -1.46 -19.85 39.02
C PHE A 662 -0.78 -20.22 40.33
N LEU A 663 0.50 -19.89 40.45
CA LEU A 663 1.29 -20.11 41.66
C LEU A 663 1.08 -18.91 42.60
N THR A 664 0.01 -18.97 43.39
CA THR A 664 -0.43 -17.89 44.29
C THR A 664 -0.10 -18.14 45.75
N GLY A 665 0.45 -19.31 46.10
CA GLY A 665 0.82 -19.68 47.46
C GLY A 665 2.30 -20.04 47.59
N PHE A 666 2.74 -20.22 48.84
CA PHE A 666 4.11 -20.56 49.19
C PHE A 666 4.15 -21.82 50.06
N MET A 667 5.09 -22.71 49.75
CA MET A 667 5.47 -23.84 50.59
C MET A 667 7.00 -23.90 50.56
N ASN A 668 7.66 -23.94 51.72
CA ASN A 668 9.13 -23.96 51.83
C ASN A 668 9.83 -22.85 51.00
N ASP A 669 9.28 -21.63 51.04
CA ASP A 669 9.62 -20.45 50.18
C ASP A 669 9.57 -20.67 48.65
N GLN A 670 9.20 -21.86 48.19
CA GLN A 670 8.91 -22.16 46.79
C GLN A 670 7.47 -21.79 46.44
N LYS A 671 7.25 -21.29 45.22
CA LYS A 671 5.93 -20.94 44.71
C LYS A 671 5.17 -22.19 44.27
N VAL A 672 4.03 -22.44 44.89
CA VAL A 672 3.15 -23.57 44.58
C VAL A 672 1.75 -23.07 44.26
N CYS A 673 0.90 -23.95 43.74
CA CYS A 673 -0.50 -23.59 43.49
C CYS A 673 -1.25 -23.37 44.81
N ALA A 674 -2.41 -22.72 44.73
CA ALA A 674 -3.23 -22.47 45.92
C ALA A 674 -3.56 -23.78 46.66
N ASP A 675 -3.99 -24.82 45.95
CA ASP A 675 -4.32 -26.13 46.54
C ASP A 675 -3.15 -26.74 47.34
N CYS A 676 -1.94 -26.76 46.74
CA CYS A 676 -0.74 -27.26 47.43
C CYS A 676 -0.38 -26.40 48.65
N ALA A 677 -0.56 -25.07 48.58
CA ALA A 677 -0.36 -24.18 49.72
C ALA A 677 -1.51 -24.22 50.76
N GLY A 678 -2.49 -25.12 50.63
CA GLY A 678 -3.67 -25.16 51.51
C GLY A 678 -4.60 -23.94 51.39
N ALA A 679 -4.40 -23.11 50.35
CA ALA A 679 -5.14 -21.88 50.10
C ALA A 679 -6.24 -22.09 49.04
N PRO A 680 -7.40 -21.43 49.14
CA PRO A 680 -8.44 -21.57 48.12
C PRO A 680 -8.00 -20.98 46.77
N VAL A 681 -8.28 -21.69 45.67
CA VAL A 681 -8.07 -21.20 44.29
C VAL A 681 -8.94 -19.98 44.03
N THR A 682 -8.36 -18.78 44.18
CA THR A 682 -9.06 -17.48 44.02
C THR A 682 -9.04 -16.95 42.58
N MET A 683 -8.35 -17.66 41.67
CA MET A 683 -8.00 -17.21 40.33
C MET A 683 -8.33 -18.27 39.26
N ALA A 684 -9.44 -18.98 39.40
CA ALA A 684 -10.05 -19.75 38.31
C ALA A 684 -11.41 -19.13 37.97
N CYS A 685 -11.85 -19.20 36.71
CA CYS A 685 -13.15 -18.69 36.31
C CYS A 685 -14.27 -19.53 36.96
N PRO A 686 -15.12 -18.97 37.84
CA PRO A 686 -16.13 -19.75 38.55
C PRO A 686 -17.28 -20.25 37.65
N GLY A 687 -17.38 -19.79 36.40
CA GLY A 687 -18.27 -20.36 35.38
C GLY A 687 -17.75 -21.69 34.80
N CYS A 688 -16.70 -21.63 33.97
CA CYS A 688 -16.16 -22.80 33.24
C CYS A 688 -14.91 -23.46 33.85
N GLY A 689 -14.38 -22.95 34.96
CA GLY A 689 -13.11 -23.41 35.55
C GLY A 689 -11.84 -22.91 34.86
N SER A 690 -11.94 -22.25 33.69
CA SER A 690 -10.76 -21.79 32.93
C SER A 690 -9.89 -20.82 33.74
N ILE A 691 -8.58 -21.04 33.67
CA ILE A 691 -7.54 -20.16 34.21
C ILE A 691 -7.02 -19.16 33.16
N GLU A 692 -7.56 -19.16 31.94
CA GLU A 692 -7.09 -18.29 30.86
C GLU A 692 -7.83 -16.94 30.83
N GLU A 693 -7.09 -15.88 30.50
CA GLU A 693 -7.56 -14.49 30.34
C GLU A 693 -8.47 -13.92 31.45
N ILE A 694 -8.37 -14.39 32.71
CA ILE A 694 -9.21 -13.90 33.82
C ILE A 694 -9.03 -12.40 34.06
N ARG A 695 -10.15 -11.66 34.02
CA ARG A 695 -10.18 -10.19 34.18
C ARG A 695 -10.63 -9.75 35.57
N LYS A 696 -10.84 -8.44 35.73
CA LYS A 696 -11.07 -7.73 37.01
C LYS A 696 -12.31 -8.18 37.82
N HIS A 697 -13.13 -9.08 37.29
CA HIS A 697 -14.33 -9.62 37.94
C HIS A 697 -14.30 -11.16 38.08
N HIS A 698 -13.10 -11.77 38.10
CA HIS A 698 -12.87 -13.21 38.30
C HIS A 698 -13.44 -14.17 37.22
N LEU A 699 -14.23 -13.70 36.27
CA LEU A 699 -14.61 -14.46 35.07
C LEU A 699 -13.52 -14.43 33.99
N CYS A 700 -13.39 -15.53 33.24
CA CYS A 700 -12.73 -15.54 31.95
C CYS A 700 -13.57 -14.78 30.91
N VAL A 701 -12.97 -14.46 29.77
CA VAL A 701 -13.60 -13.60 28.77
C VAL A 701 -14.81 -14.28 28.10
N GLU A 702 -14.75 -15.60 27.89
CA GLU A 702 -15.86 -16.38 27.32
C GLU A 702 -17.09 -16.40 28.24
N CYS A 703 -16.91 -16.71 29.54
CA CYS A 703 -18.03 -16.66 30.50
C CYS A 703 -18.55 -15.25 30.75
N ARG A 704 -17.74 -14.21 30.49
CA ARG A 704 -18.21 -12.82 30.58
C ARG A 704 -18.97 -12.37 29.32
N ARG A 705 -18.71 -12.96 28.15
CA ARG A 705 -19.27 -12.51 26.86
C ARG A 705 -20.81 -12.38 26.89
N PRO A 706 -21.61 -13.36 27.37
CA PRO A 706 -23.07 -13.21 27.45
C PRO A 706 -23.49 -12.04 28.35
N ILE A 707 -22.88 -11.91 29.52
CA ILE A 707 -23.17 -10.83 30.49
C ILE A 707 -22.87 -9.45 29.88
N ALA A 708 -21.77 -9.33 29.13
CA ALA A 708 -21.38 -8.08 28.48
C ALA A 708 -22.26 -7.71 27.26
N ILE A 709 -22.91 -8.70 26.63
CA ILE A 709 -23.90 -8.48 25.57
C ILE A 709 -25.24 -8.07 26.19
N GLN A 710 -25.71 -8.76 27.23
CA GLN A 710 -26.91 -8.37 27.99
C GLN A 710 -26.80 -6.93 28.49
N GLN A 711 -25.67 -6.57 29.12
CA GLN A 711 -25.41 -5.21 29.61
C GLN A 711 -25.31 -4.11 28.51
N LEU A 712 -25.34 -4.48 27.23
CA LEU A 712 -25.31 -3.54 26.11
C LEU A 712 -26.64 -3.46 25.35
N LEU A 713 -27.37 -4.56 25.25
CA LEU A 713 -28.57 -4.70 24.42
C LEU A 713 -29.87 -4.84 25.22
N ALA A 714 -29.78 -4.97 26.55
CA ALA A 714 -30.93 -4.89 27.41
C ALA A 714 -31.33 -3.44 27.66
N ASP A 715 -32.64 -3.20 27.75
CA ASP A 715 -33.22 -1.92 28.11
C ASP A 715 -33.21 -1.68 29.65
N ASP A 716 -33.87 -0.61 30.10
CA ASP A 716 -34.01 -0.26 31.52
C ASP A 716 -34.75 -1.32 32.36
N THR A 717 -35.49 -2.26 31.74
CA THR A 717 -36.15 -3.39 32.41
C THR A 717 -35.23 -4.59 32.59
N GLY A 718 -34.15 -4.68 31.79
CA GLY A 718 -33.19 -5.77 31.78
C GLY A 718 -33.43 -6.84 30.71
N GLU A 719 -34.47 -6.70 29.90
CA GLU A 719 -34.77 -7.57 28.76
C GLU A 719 -34.16 -7.04 27.45
N ILE A 720 -33.81 -7.94 26.53
CA ILE A 720 -33.33 -7.56 25.18
C ILE A 720 -34.54 -7.50 24.25
N ARG A 721 -34.63 -6.45 23.43
CA ARG A 721 -35.72 -6.31 22.44
C ARG A 721 -35.70 -7.46 21.41
N THR A 722 -36.89 -7.96 21.04
CA THR A 722 -37.07 -9.18 20.22
C THR A 722 -36.35 -9.12 18.86
N ASP A 723 -36.38 -7.98 18.20
CA ASP A 723 -35.68 -7.69 16.94
C ASP A 723 -34.14 -7.67 17.04
N LEU A 724 -33.58 -7.54 18.24
CA LEU A 724 -32.12 -7.57 18.48
C LEU A 724 -31.58 -8.96 18.84
N HIS A 725 -32.44 -9.96 19.06
CA HIS A 725 -32.01 -11.33 19.36
C HIS A 725 -31.06 -11.92 18.30
N PRO A 726 -31.27 -11.74 16.98
CA PRO A 726 -30.33 -12.24 15.97
C PRO A 726 -28.92 -11.64 16.09
N LEU A 727 -28.80 -10.40 16.60
CA LEU A 727 -27.49 -9.79 16.91
C LEU A 727 -26.85 -10.43 18.14
N THR A 728 -27.64 -10.72 19.19
CA THR A 728 -27.17 -11.45 20.38
C THR A 728 -26.57 -12.79 20.00
N ASP A 729 -27.30 -13.59 19.22
CA ASP A 729 -26.86 -14.91 18.75
C ASP A 729 -25.59 -14.81 17.90
N TYR A 730 -25.53 -13.87 16.96
CA TYR A 730 -24.35 -13.63 16.13
C TYR A 730 -23.12 -13.26 16.97
N LEU A 731 -23.26 -12.37 17.97
CA LEU A 731 -22.16 -11.96 18.83
C LEU A 731 -21.67 -13.08 19.77
N LEU A 732 -22.57 -13.99 20.18
CA LEU A 732 -22.23 -15.16 20.97
C LEU A 732 -21.50 -16.23 20.15
N THR A 733 -21.83 -16.40 18.88
CA THR A 733 -21.35 -17.53 18.07
C THR A 733 -20.21 -17.19 17.10
N HIS A 734 -20.19 -15.99 16.50
CA HIS A 734 -19.32 -15.69 15.34
C HIS A 734 -18.01 -14.93 15.68
N HIS A 735 -17.79 -14.50 16.94
CA HIS A 735 -16.65 -13.64 17.29
C HIS A 735 -15.47 -14.40 17.95
N SER A 736 -14.55 -14.93 17.14
CA SER A 736 -13.41 -15.77 17.53
C SER A 736 -12.36 -15.17 18.49
N LYS A 737 -12.46 -13.89 18.88
CA LYS A 737 -11.57 -13.25 19.88
C LYS A 737 -12.36 -12.42 20.89
N ALA A 738 -13.04 -13.05 21.84
CA ALA A 738 -13.90 -12.35 22.82
C ALA A 738 -13.17 -11.22 23.58
N ALA A 739 -11.85 -11.31 23.79
CA ALA A 739 -11.04 -10.26 24.42
C ALA A 739 -10.96 -8.93 23.64
N SER A 740 -11.21 -8.98 22.33
CA SER A 740 -11.36 -7.81 21.45
C SER A 740 -12.81 -7.31 21.44
N LEU A 741 -13.79 -8.23 21.44
CA LEU A 741 -15.21 -7.90 21.55
C LEU A 741 -15.50 -7.12 22.84
N GLU A 742 -15.10 -7.63 24.01
CA GLU A 742 -15.32 -6.96 25.31
C GLU A 742 -14.70 -5.55 25.37
N ARG A 743 -13.55 -5.34 24.70
CA ARG A 743 -12.93 -4.00 24.58
C ARG A 743 -13.73 -3.07 23.66
N TRP A 744 -14.34 -3.61 22.61
CA TRP A 744 -15.19 -2.87 21.69
C TRP A 744 -16.55 -2.53 22.33
N LEU A 745 -17.19 -3.48 23.04
CA LEU A 745 -18.43 -3.28 23.79
C LEU A 745 -18.31 -2.14 24.82
N HIS A 746 -17.19 -2.04 25.54
CA HIS A 746 -17.01 -1.01 26.58
C HIS A 746 -16.46 0.35 26.11
N LYS A 747 -15.88 0.48 24.91
CA LYS A 747 -15.16 1.71 24.50
C LYS A 747 -15.43 2.21 23.08
N SER A 748 -16.25 1.54 22.28
CA SER A 748 -16.51 1.96 20.90
C SER A 748 -17.66 2.97 20.80
N LYS A 749 -17.63 3.82 19.76
CA LYS A 749 -18.80 4.63 19.36
C LYS A 749 -19.97 3.75 18.88
N CYS A 750 -19.71 2.53 18.41
CA CYS A 750 -20.78 1.59 18.05
C CYS A 750 -21.61 1.19 19.29
N ALA A 751 -20.99 1.10 20.47
CA ALA A 751 -21.65 0.73 21.72
C ALA A 751 -22.46 1.87 22.39
N SER A 752 -22.39 3.12 21.92
CA SER A 752 -23.42 4.11 22.27
C SER A 752 -24.63 3.98 21.35
N VAL A 753 -24.39 3.85 20.04
CA VAL A 753 -25.46 3.69 19.03
C VAL A 753 -26.26 2.40 19.26
N LEU A 754 -25.63 1.30 19.67
CA LEU A 754 -26.33 0.05 20.00
C LEU A 754 -27.24 0.17 21.25
N ARG A 755 -26.88 1.00 22.23
CA ARG A 755 -27.76 1.28 23.37
C ARG A 755 -28.94 2.15 22.95
N GLU A 756 -28.68 3.23 22.21
CA GLU A 756 -29.74 4.06 21.65
C GLU A 756 -30.70 3.27 20.72
N LEU A 757 -30.20 2.24 20.03
CA LEU A 757 -31.02 1.28 19.30
C LEU A 757 -31.81 0.34 20.23
N ALA A 758 -31.22 -0.17 21.31
CA ALA A 758 -31.89 -1.05 22.29
C ALA A 758 -33.01 -0.32 23.04
N ASP A 759 -32.67 0.83 23.64
CA ASP A 759 -33.55 1.72 24.41
C ASP A 759 -34.67 2.38 23.55
N GLY A 760 -34.72 2.09 22.24
CA GLY A 760 -35.71 2.63 21.29
C GLY A 760 -35.51 4.09 20.90
N ALA A 761 -34.55 4.80 21.49
CA ALA A 761 -34.25 6.21 21.22
C ALA A 761 -33.76 6.47 19.78
N LEU A 762 -33.22 5.47 19.09
CA LEU A 762 -32.85 5.52 17.68
C LEU A 762 -33.66 4.48 16.87
N PRO A 763 -34.31 4.86 15.76
CA PRO A 763 -34.98 3.90 14.88
C PRO A 763 -33.99 2.88 14.29
N LEU A 764 -34.42 1.62 14.17
CA LEU A 764 -33.65 0.53 13.57
C LEU A 764 -33.64 0.62 12.03
N THR A 765 -33.13 1.74 11.49
CA THR A 765 -32.99 1.95 10.05
C THR A 765 -31.55 2.28 9.67
N ALA A 766 -31.13 1.86 8.48
CA ALA A 766 -29.78 2.13 7.99
C ALA A 766 -29.49 3.65 7.94
N GLU A 767 -30.49 4.46 7.60
CA GLU A 767 -30.39 5.92 7.52
C GLU A 767 -30.15 6.56 8.89
N ALA A 768 -30.99 6.26 9.89
CA ALA A 768 -30.83 6.78 11.26
C ALA A 768 -29.45 6.44 11.85
N ILE A 769 -28.95 5.24 11.59
CA ILE A 769 -27.62 4.78 12.02
C ILE A 769 -26.47 5.56 11.33
N ILE A 770 -26.61 5.90 10.04
CA ILE A 770 -25.59 6.67 9.31
C ILE A 770 -25.54 8.09 9.87
N THR A 771 -26.68 8.78 9.97
CA THR A 771 -26.80 10.15 10.50
C THR A 771 -26.23 10.24 11.91
N ARG A 772 -26.62 9.31 12.80
CA ARG A 772 -26.29 9.38 14.23
C ARG A 772 -24.81 9.15 14.56
N ALA A 773 -24.14 8.26 13.83
CA ALA A 773 -22.81 7.78 14.22
C ALA A 773 -21.64 8.62 13.66
N GLN A 774 -21.88 9.49 12.66
CA GLN A 774 -21.00 10.50 12.03
C GLN A 774 -19.63 10.03 11.50
N SER A 775 -19.15 8.83 11.87
CA SER A 775 -17.80 8.35 11.63
C SER A 775 -17.82 7.15 10.69
N GLY A 776 -17.39 7.38 9.44
CA GLY A 776 -17.66 6.47 8.32
C GLY A 776 -17.24 5.01 8.51
N GLN A 777 -16.16 4.72 9.26
CA GLN A 777 -15.73 3.35 9.54
C GLN A 777 -16.55 2.65 10.63
N ALA A 778 -16.99 3.38 11.66
CA ALA A 778 -17.86 2.83 12.71
C ALA A 778 -19.26 2.53 12.16
N VAL A 779 -19.79 3.43 11.31
CA VAL A 779 -21.01 3.23 10.52
C VAL A 779 -20.90 1.97 9.64
N ALA A 780 -19.82 1.86 8.85
CA ALA A 780 -19.63 0.73 7.96
C ALA A 780 -19.56 -0.61 8.70
N PHE A 781 -18.87 -0.65 9.85
CA PHE A 781 -18.80 -1.83 10.71
C PHE A 781 -20.17 -2.17 11.28
N LEU A 782 -20.87 -1.20 11.89
CA LEU A 782 -22.16 -1.42 12.56
C LEU A 782 -23.26 -1.86 11.58
N LEU A 783 -23.37 -1.22 10.42
CA LEU A 783 -24.31 -1.66 9.38
C LEU A 783 -23.97 -3.07 8.86
N SER A 784 -22.68 -3.36 8.63
CA SER A 784 -22.28 -4.71 8.17
C SER A 784 -22.58 -5.78 9.23
N LEU A 785 -22.44 -5.45 10.52
CA LEU A 785 -22.79 -6.32 11.63
C LEU A 785 -24.30 -6.58 11.68
N LEU A 786 -25.13 -5.54 11.68
CA LEU A 786 -26.60 -5.66 11.78
C LEU A 786 -27.24 -6.34 10.56
N VAL A 787 -26.72 -6.08 9.36
CA VAL A 787 -27.16 -6.78 8.14
C VAL A 787 -26.76 -8.25 8.20
N ARG A 788 -25.57 -8.57 8.70
CA ARG A 788 -25.08 -9.96 8.75
C ARG A 788 -25.72 -10.78 9.87
N SER A 789 -26.09 -10.15 10.97
CA SER A 789 -26.88 -10.78 12.02
C SER A 789 -28.36 -10.93 11.65
N GLY A 790 -28.83 -10.37 10.53
CA GLY A 790 -30.23 -10.45 10.10
C GLY A 790 -31.17 -9.45 10.80
N VAL A 791 -30.62 -8.49 11.56
CA VAL A 791 -31.39 -7.42 12.23
C VAL A 791 -31.77 -6.31 11.25
N LEU A 792 -30.93 -6.05 10.24
CA LEU A 792 -31.27 -5.24 9.08
C LEU A 792 -31.41 -6.13 7.83
N PRO A 793 -32.30 -5.77 6.88
CA PRO A 793 -32.43 -6.49 5.62
C PRO A 793 -31.15 -6.43 4.78
N ALA A 794 -30.99 -7.39 3.87
CA ALA A 794 -29.83 -7.47 2.98
C ALA A 794 -29.67 -6.19 2.12
N LEU A 795 -28.62 -5.41 2.38
CA LEU A 795 -28.32 -4.15 1.68
C LEU A 795 -26.81 -3.98 1.42
N ASP A 796 -26.44 -3.33 0.32
CA ASP A 796 -25.04 -2.97 0.08
C ASP A 796 -24.65 -1.75 0.91
N VAL A 797 -24.08 -2.01 2.08
CA VAL A 797 -23.62 -1.02 3.06
C VAL A 797 -22.82 0.13 2.43
N GLU A 798 -21.96 -0.14 1.45
CA GLU A 798 -21.16 0.93 0.84
C GLU A 798 -21.97 1.77 -0.15
N ALA A 799 -22.91 1.19 -0.88
CA ALA A 799 -23.82 1.92 -1.75
C ALA A 799 -24.79 2.79 -0.93
N THR A 800 -25.38 2.28 0.15
CA THR A 800 -26.26 3.06 1.04
C THR A 800 -25.51 4.22 1.67
N ARG A 801 -24.30 3.98 2.20
CA ARG A 801 -23.43 5.04 2.75
C ARG A 801 -22.93 6.02 1.69
N PHE A 802 -22.82 5.61 0.42
CA PHE A 802 -22.52 6.51 -0.68
C PHE A 802 -23.72 7.37 -1.05
N ASN A 803 -24.92 6.80 -1.14
CA ASN A 803 -26.15 7.52 -1.48
C ASN A 803 -26.55 8.56 -0.43
N HIS A 804 -26.46 8.22 0.87
CA HIS A 804 -26.72 9.19 1.95
C HIS A 804 -25.75 10.37 1.86
N TRP A 805 -24.44 10.11 1.84
CA TRP A 805 -23.42 11.15 1.60
C TRP A 805 -23.66 11.95 0.32
N LEU A 806 -24.13 11.31 -0.76
CA LEU A 806 -24.39 11.98 -2.03
C LEU A 806 -25.56 12.94 -1.91
N ASN A 807 -26.61 12.59 -1.15
CA ASN A 807 -27.73 13.48 -0.89
C ASN A 807 -27.26 14.68 -0.04
N ASP A 808 -26.67 14.44 1.14
CA ASP A 808 -26.16 15.49 2.03
C ASP A 808 -25.24 16.46 1.27
N TRP A 809 -24.28 15.92 0.51
CA TRP A 809 -23.30 16.70 -0.23
C TRP A 809 -23.88 17.39 -1.48
N LEU A 810 -25.00 16.92 -2.03
CA LEU A 810 -25.71 17.62 -3.10
C LEU A 810 -26.54 18.79 -2.53
N ASP A 811 -27.09 18.64 -1.33
CA ASP A 811 -27.84 19.70 -0.66
C ASP A 811 -26.92 20.86 -0.24
N ASP A 812 -25.67 20.56 0.15
CA ASP A 812 -24.56 21.52 0.35
C ASP A 812 -24.16 22.34 -0.92
N ILE A 813 -24.67 22.03 -2.12
CA ILE A 813 -24.32 22.76 -3.35
C ILE A 813 -25.33 23.87 -3.61
N ASP A 814 -24.88 25.13 -3.60
CA ASP A 814 -25.73 26.32 -3.73
C ASP A 814 -26.60 26.32 -5.01
N HIS A 815 -26.00 26.03 -6.17
CA HIS A 815 -26.65 26.22 -7.47
C HIS A 815 -27.53 25.01 -7.90
N PRO A 816 -28.86 25.16 -8.07
CA PRO A 816 -29.77 24.03 -8.34
C PRO A 816 -29.46 23.26 -9.63
N GLU A 817 -29.01 23.94 -10.70
CA GLU A 817 -28.62 23.28 -11.95
C GLU A 817 -27.40 22.37 -11.76
N ASP A 818 -26.43 22.80 -10.96
CA ASP A 818 -25.17 22.07 -10.78
C ASP A 818 -25.42 20.82 -9.94
N ARG A 819 -26.29 20.94 -8.93
CA ARG A 819 -26.88 19.81 -8.18
C ARG A 819 -27.52 18.79 -9.12
N LEU A 820 -28.36 19.23 -10.08
CA LEU A 820 -29.01 18.36 -11.05
C LEU A 820 -28.00 17.69 -12.01
N ILE A 821 -27.02 18.44 -12.52
CA ILE A 821 -25.95 17.95 -13.40
C ILE A 821 -25.15 16.84 -12.70
N LEU A 822 -24.70 17.08 -11.46
CA LEU A 822 -23.91 16.12 -10.68
C LEU A 822 -24.72 14.89 -10.30
N ARG A 823 -25.99 15.05 -9.90
CA ARG A 823 -26.89 13.92 -9.61
C ARG A 823 -27.11 13.04 -10.84
N ARG A 824 -27.38 13.64 -12.01
CA ARG A 824 -27.53 12.90 -13.29
C ARG A 824 -26.24 12.19 -13.69
N TYR A 825 -25.09 12.86 -13.65
CA TYR A 825 -23.80 12.24 -13.98
C TYR A 825 -23.47 11.06 -13.07
N CYS A 826 -23.68 11.22 -11.76
CA CYS A 826 -23.46 10.15 -10.79
C CYS A 826 -24.35 8.93 -11.07
N THR A 827 -25.64 9.17 -11.30
CA THR A 827 -26.65 8.12 -11.51
C THR A 827 -26.38 7.32 -12.80
N TRP A 828 -26.17 8.01 -13.91
CA TRP A 828 -26.19 7.40 -15.24
C TRP A 828 -24.83 6.88 -15.73
N GLU A 829 -23.71 7.47 -15.29
CA GLU A 829 -22.36 7.01 -15.67
C GLU A 829 -21.61 6.36 -14.49
N LEU A 830 -21.44 7.06 -13.35
CA LEU A 830 -20.59 6.56 -12.26
C LEU A 830 -21.15 5.29 -11.61
N LEU A 831 -22.41 5.29 -11.17
CA LEU A 831 -23.02 4.11 -10.55
C LEU A 831 -23.19 2.95 -11.56
N ARG A 832 -23.52 3.23 -12.83
CA ARG A 832 -23.58 2.23 -13.90
C ARG A 832 -22.24 1.52 -14.12
N SER A 833 -21.14 2.27 -14.08
CA SER A 833 -19.77 1.72 -14.17
C SER A 833 -19.38 0.83 -12.98
N THR A 834 -20.08 0.94 -11.85
CA THR A 834 -19.85 0.14 -10.63
C THR A 834 -20.58 -1.18 -10.73
N ARG A 835 -21.87 -1.16 -11.10
CA ARG A 835 -22.71 -2.35 -11.31
C ARG A 835 -22.13 -3.30 -12.35
N THR A 836 -21.41 -2.79 -13.35
CA THR A 836 -20.76 -3.58 -14.42
C THR A 836 -19.32 -4.01 -14.13
N ARG A 837 -18.67 -3.53 -13.05
CA ARG A 837 -17.26 -3.84 -12.74
C ARG A 837 -17.01 -4.43 -11.34
N SER A 838 -18.02 -4.49 -10.47
CA SER A 838 -17.82 -4.73 -9.04
C SER A 838 -18.24 -6.13 -8.58
N GLN A 839 -17.43 -7.14 -8.87
CA GLN A 839 -17.30 -8.32 -7.98
C GLN A 839 -16.14 -8.16 -6.97
N SER A 840 -15.16 -7.27 -7.21
CA SER A 840 -13.85 -7.30 -6.55
C SER A 840 -13.44 -6.07 -5.72
N SER A 841 -14.40 -5.28 -5.19
CA SER A 841 -14.30 -4.37 -4.01
C SER A 841 -15.11 -3.06 -4.17
N PRO A 842 -16.37 -2.99 -3.71
CA PRO A 842 -17.22 -1.78 -3.84
C PRO A 842 -16.65 -0.50 -3.19
N ALA A 843 -16.11 -0.60 -1.96
CA ALA A 843 -15.66 0.56 -1.17
C ALA A 843 -14.62 1.44 -1.88
N ALA A 844 -13.68 0.82 -2.61
CA ALA A 844 -12.64 1.53 -3.37
C ALA A 844 -13.17 2.13 -4.70
N GLY A 845 -14.34 1.70 -5.17
CA GLY A 845 -15.09 2.38 -6.23
C GLY A 845 -15.68 3.69 -5.72
N PHE A 846 -16.48 3.62 -4.66
CA PHE A 846 -17.18 4.77 -4.10
C PHE A 846 -16.24 5.89 -3.64
N GLN A 847 -15.10 5.58 -3.01
CA GLN A 847 -14.12 6.63 -2.63
C GLN A 847 -13.53 7.37 -3.83
N ARG A 848 -13.29 6.68 -4.96
CA ARG A 848 -12.84 7.33 -6.20
C ARG A 848 -13.94 8.18 -6.83
N GLN A 849 -15.20 7.74 -6.74
CA GLN A 849 -16.35 8.51 -7.22
C GLN A 849 -16.59 9.77 -6.39
N ARG A 850 -16.46 9.70 -5.06
CA ARG A 850 -16.47 10.88 -4.18
C ARG A 850 -15.42 11.91 -4.60
N ALA A 851 -14.18 11.47 -4.83
CA ALA A 851 -13.12 12.35 -5.31
C ALA A 851 -13.44 12.93 -6.70
N ALA A 852 -13.91 12.11 -7.64
CA ALA A 852 -14.27 12.57 -8.99
C ALA A 852 -15.41 13.60 -8.98
N LEU A 853 -16.48 13.35 -8.22
CA LEU A 853 -17.60 14.28 -8.06
C LEU A 853 -17.16 15.61 -7.45
N LYS A 854 -16.26 15.59 -6.46
CA LYS A 854 -15.68 16.82 -5.89
C LYS A 854 -14.87 17.62 -6.92
N TYR A 855 -14.10 16.96 -7.80
CA TYR A 855 -13.45 17.68 -8.91
C TYR A 855 -14.45 18.25 -9.93
N CYS A 856 -15.54 17.54 -10.22
CA CYS A 856 -16.60 18.02 -11.11
C CYS A 856 -17.33 19.23 -10.52
N ALA A 857 -17.68 19.19 -9.22
CA ALA A 857 -18.29 20.30 -8.51
C ALA A 857 -17.34 21.50 -8.39
N ALA A 858 -16.05 21.29 -8.13
CA ALA A 858 -15.07 22.36 -8.12
C ALA A 858 -14.92 23.05 -9.49
N LEU A 859 -15.03 22.30 -10.60
CA LEU A 859 -15.08 22.90 -11.93
C LEU A 859 -16.37 23.71 -12.14
N LEU A 860 -17.53 23.19 -11.75
CA LEU A 860 -18.80 23.92 -11.84
C LEU A 860 -18.76 25.20 -10.99
N GLY A 861 -18.25 25.14 -9.76
CA GLY A 861 -18.04 26.30 -8.89
C GLY A 861 -17.11 27.35 -9.51
N GLU A 862 -16.01 26.95 -10.15
CA GLU A 862 -15.15 27.87 -10.90
C GLU A 862 -15.89 28.52 -12.08
N ILE A 863 -16.69 27.75 -12.83
CA ILE A 863 -17.53 28.28 -13.92
C ILE A 863 -18.50 29.35 -13.37
N ARG A 864 -19.21 29.07 -12.27
CA ARG A 864 -20.13 30.04 -11.65
C ARG A 864 -19.41 31.24 -11.05
N ALA A 865 -18.21 31.07 -10.49
CA ALA A 865 -17.39 32.16 -9.95
C ALA A 865 -16.93 33.17 -11.02
N GLN A 866 -16.87 32.75 -12.30
CA GLN A 866 -16.61 33.61 -13.45
C GLN A 866 -17.91 34.16 -14.09
N GLN A 867 -19.07 33.96 -13.46
CA GLN A 867 -20.42 34.29 -13.96
C GLN A 867 -20.81 33.59 -15.28
N GLU A 868 -20.23 32.42 -15.53
CA GLU A 868 -20.44 31.63 -16.75
C GLU A 868 -21.40 30.45 -16.55
N THR A 869 -21.80 29.83 -17.65
CA THR A 869 -22.50 28.54 -17.66
C THR A 869 -21.60 27.44 -18.22
N PRO A 870 -21.87 26.15 -17.95
CA PRO A 870 -21.13 25.05 -18.59
C PRO A 870 -21.19 25.05 -20.13
N ALA A 871 -22.18 25.73 -20.73
CA ALA A 871 -22.33 25.90 -22.17
C ALA A 871 -21.46 27.04 -22.74
N THR A 872 -21.31 28.14 -22.01
CA THR A 872 -20.60 29.35 -22.44
C THR A 872 -19.12 29.39 -22.01
N PHE A 873 -18.75 28.66 -20.94
CA PHE A 873 -17.40 28.72 -20.39
C PHE A 873 -16.32 28.36 -21.42
N PRO A 874 -15.34 29.24 -21.69
CA PRO A 874 -14.42 29.06 -22.80
C PRO A 874 -13.33 28.03 -22.50
N GLN A 875 -12.95 27.24 -23.51
CA GLN A 875 -11.96 26.15 -23.39
C GLN A 875 -10.60 26.65 -22.85
N ARG A 876 -10.17 27.87 -23.17
CA ARG A 876 -8.93 28.47 -22.64
C ARG A 876 -8.91 28.57 -21.11
N ARG A 877 -10.05 28.88 -20.46
CA ARG A 877 -10.15 28.98 -19.00
C ARG A 877 -10.11 27.57 -18.38
N LEU A 878 -10.72 26.58 -19.03
CA LEU A 878 -10.59 25.18 -18.63
C LEU A 878 -9.13 24.69 -18.73
N ASP A 879 -8.42 24.97 -19.83
CA ASP A 879 -7.03 24.55 -19.98
C ASP A 879 -6.11 25.17 -18.91
N ALA A 880 -6.33 26.45 -18.55
CA ALA A 880 -5.65 27.09 -17.42
C ALA A 880 -5.95 26.39 -16.08
N TYR A 881 -7.22 26.07 -15.80
CA TYR A 881 -7.65 25.34 -14.60
C TYR A 881 -7.06 23.90 -14.50
N LEU A 882 -6.72 23.29 -15.65
CA LEU A 882 -6.17 21.93 -15.74
C LEU A 882 -4.63 21.85 -15.67
N THR A 883 -3.93 22.97 -15.53
CA THR A 883 -2.47 23.03 -15.36
C THR A 883 -1.98 22.30 -14.10
N GLY A 884 -2.87 22.08 -13.12
CA GLY A 884 -2.59 21.40 -11.86
C GLY A 884 -2.58 19.85 -11.92
N SER A 885 -3.15 19.26 -10.87
CA SER A 885 -2.98 17.85 -10.49
C SER A 885 -3.41 16.86 -11.60
N PRO A 886 -2.62 15.82 -11.93
CA PRO A 886 -3.03 14.78 -12.87
C PRO A 886 -4.37 14.10 -12.52
N SER A 887 -4.69 13.96 -11.23
CA SER A 887 -5.94 13.32 -10.78
C SER A 887 -7.19 14.12 -11.11
N GLN A 888 -7.07 15.45 -11.26
CA GLN A 888 -8.14 16.35 -11.70
C GLN A 888 -8.52 16.06 -13.16
N ARG A 889 -7.51 15.87 -14.03
CA ARG A 889 -7.71 15.51 -15.45
C ARG A 889 -8.39 14.15 -15.62
N ASP A 890 -7.91 13.14 -14.88
CA ASP A 890 -8.49 11.79 -14.91
C ASP A 890 -9.97 11.77 -14.44
N ALA A 891 -10.35 12.65 -13.51
CA ALA A 891 -11.72 12.82 -13.05
C ALA A 891 -12.62 13.60 -14.02
N LEU A 892 -12.10 14.66 -14.64
CA LEU A 892 -12.87 15.56 -15.48
C LEU A 892 -13.04 15.07 -16.93
N ALA A 893 -12.10 14.29 -17.47
CA ALA A 893 -12.20 13.75 -18.83
C ALA A 893 -13.44 12.87 -19.11
N PRO A 894 -13.91 11.98 -18.20
CA PRO A 894 -15.20 11.32 -18.39
C PRO A 894 -16.39 12.26 -18.20
N PHE A 895 -16.29 13.27 -17.34
CA PHE A 895 -17.35 14.24 -17.07
C PHE A 895 -17.60 15.18 -18.25
N THR A 896 -16.57 15.80 -18.84
CA THR A 896 -16.74 16.68 -20.01
C THR A 896 -17.13 15.91 -21.27
N ARG A 897 -16.79 14.62 -21.38
CA ARG A 897 -17.36 13.73 -22.41
C ARG A 897 -18.87 13.54 -22.18
N TRP A 898 -19.30 13.33 -20.94
CA TRP A 898 -20.71 13.19 -20.61
C TRP A 898 -21.51 14.48 -20.84
N LEU A 899 -21.00 15.65 -20.42
CA LEU A 899 -21.62 16.96 -20.67
C LEU A 899 -21.84 17.18 -22.18
N ARG A 900 -20.83 16.94 -23.02
CA ARG A 900 -20.95 17.01 -24.49
C ARG A 900 -21.97 16.03 -25.06
N LYS A 901 -21.96 14.78 -24.62
CA LYS A 901 -22.94 13.74 -25.02
C LYS A 901 -24.38 14.16 -24.71
N HIS A 902 -24.59 14.94 -23.66
CA HIS A 902 -25.89 15.50 -23.27
C HIS A 902 -26.11 16.95 -23.72
N ARG A 903 -25.25 17.51 -24.59
CA ARG A 903 -25.32 18.89 -25.13
C ARG A 903 -25.32 20.00 -24.06
N LEU A 904 -24.75 19.74 -22.89
CA LEU A 904 -24.64 20.70 -21.77
C LEU A 904 -23.37 21.56 -21.82
N SER A 905 -22.41 21.21 -22.67
CA SER A 905 -21.12 21.90 -22.78
C SER A 905 -20.40 21.51 -24.07
N THR A 906 -19.53 22.38 -24.59
CA THR A 906 -18.58 22.09 -25.67
C THR A 906 -17.22 21.61 -25.15
N LEU A 907 -16.95 21.80 -23.86
CA LEU A 907 -15.64 21.63 -23.20
C LEU A 907 -15.02 20.26 -23.42
N ARG A 908 -13.69 20.25 -23.60
CA ARG A 908 -12.90 19.05 -23.89
C ARG A 908 -11.75 18.90 -22.89
N VAL A 909 -11.59 17.68 -22.42
CA VAL A 909 -10.38 17.22 -21.71
C VAL A 909 -9.94 15.93 -22.38
N GLU A 910 -8.70 15.89 -22.87
CA GLU A 910 -8.13 14.67 -23.43
C GLU A 910 -7.83 13.68 -22.30
N PHE A 911 -8.21 12.41 -22.49
CA PHE A 911 -7.81 11.36 -21.55
C PHE A 911 -6.30 11.21 -21.59
N ARG A 912 -5.64 11.23 -20.42
CA ARG A 912 -4.28 10.70 -20.32
C ARG A 912 -4.37 9.22 -20.67
N ALA A 913 -3.81 8.82 -21.82
CA ALA A 913 -3.64 7.40 -22.13
C ALA A 913 -2.92 6.77 -20.94
N HIS A 914 -3.52 5.74 -20.32
CA HIS A 914 -2.99 5.14 -19.10
C HIS A 914 -1.58 4.65 -19.37
N ARG A 915 -0.61 5.46 -18.93
CA ARG A 915 0.80 5.21 -19.14
C ARG A 915 1.14 4.04 -18.22
N LEU A 916 1.75 2.99 -18.77
CA LEU A 916 2.33 1.92 -17.99
C LEU A 916 3.63 2.42 -17.33
N GLU A 917 3.46 3.41 -16.43
CA GLU A 917 4.48 3.96 -15.55
C GLU A 917 4.75 2.97 -14.41
N GLY A 918 5.29 1.81 -14.76
CA GLY A 918 6.07 1.03 -13.83
C GLY A 918 7.39 1.76 -13.60
N ARG A 919 7.68 2.14 -12.34
CA ARG A 919 9.08 2.15 -11.89
C ARG A 919 9.57 0.72 -12.08
N ASP A 920 10.69 0.53 -12.76
CA ASP A 920 11.12 -0.81 -13.16
C ASP A 920 11.32 -1.69 -11.92
N TYR A 921 10.55 -2.79 -11.83
CA TYR A 921 10.90 -3.88 -10.93
C TYR A 921 11.79 -4.81 -11.75
N ALA A 922 13.11 -4.68 -11.57
CA ALA A 922 14.07 -5.56 -12.22
C ALA A 922 13.68 -7.02 -12.00
N SER A 923 13.78 -7.85 -13.04
CA SER A 923 13.32 -9.25 -12.97
C SER A 923 14.06 -10.03 -11.88
N ASP A 924 15.34 -9.72 -11.66
CA ASP A 924 16.15 -10.32 -10.61
C ASP A 924 15.68 -9.91 -9.22
N HIS A 925 15.36 -8.63 -8.99
CA HIS A 925 14.80 -8.16 -7.73
C HIS A 925 13.40 -8.77 -7.46
N ARG A 926 12.60 -9.00 -8.52
CA ARG A 926 11.32 -9.74 -8.42
C ARG A 926 11.56 -11.16 -7.92
N TRP A 927 12.53 -11.88 -8.50
CA TRP A 927 12.84 -13.26 -8.12
C TRP A 927 13.54 -13.38 -6.75
N GLN A 928 14.45 -12.48 -6.41
CA GLN A 928 15.06 -12.39 -5.07
C GLN A 928 13.98 -12.21 -4.00
N MET A 929 13.03 -11.29 -4.22
CA MET A 929 11.95 -11.07 -3.27
C MET A 929 10.91 -12.21 -3.28
N ALA A 930 10.67 -12.88 -4.40
CA ALA A 930 9.86 -14.11 -4.44
C ALA A 930 10.52 -15.22 -3.60
N ARG A 931 11.83 -15.44 -3.74
CA ARG A 931 12.61 -16.37 -2.90
C ARG A 931 12.51 -16.00 -1.43
N ARG A 932 12.71 -14.72 -1.06
CA ARG A 932 12.52 -14.24 0.31
C ARG A 932 11.10 -14.57 0.81
N PHE A 933 10.06 -14.24 0.06
CA PHE A 933 8.68 -14.49 0.47
C PHE A 933 8.37 -16.01 0.60
N LEU A 934 9.03 -16.87 -0.18
CA LEU A 934 8.93 -18.33 -0.03
C LEU A 934 9.67 -18.86 1.23
N SER A 935 10.79 -18.24 1.62
CA SER A 935 11.68 -18.77 2.67
C SER A 935 11.61 -18.09 4.04
N ASP A 936 11.05 -16.88 4.14
CA ASP A 936 11.00 -16.05 5.35
C ASP A 936 9.82 -16.48 6.27
N PRO A 937 10.07 -17.19 7.40
CA PRO A 937 9.02 -17.76 8.24
C PRO A 937 8.28 -16.68 9.06
N ASP A 938 8.90 -15.52 9.32
CA ASP A 938 8.36 -14.45 10.15
C ASP A 938 7.31 -13.60 9.40
N LEU A 939 7.20 -13.76 8.07
CA LEU A 939 6.14 -13.13 7.28
C LEU A 939 4.75 -13.66 7.65
N ASP A 940 3.85 -12.74 7.97
CA ASP A 940 2.42 -13.03 8.12
C ASP A 940 1.85 -13.76 6.89
N PRO A 941 1.09 -14.86 7.07
CA PRO A 941 0.61 -15.71 5.95
C PRO A 941 -0.17 -14.96 4.87
N LYS A 942 -1.00 -13.98 5.26
CA LYS A 942 -1.75 -13.15 4.30
C LYS A 942 -0.83 -12.26 3.47
N THR A 943 0.28 -11.82 4.06
CA THR A 943 1.29 -10.99 3.40
C THR A 943 2.17 -11.86 2.49
N ARG A 944 2.56 -13.06 2.95
CA ARG A 944 3.26 -14.08 2.17
C ARG A 944 2.49 -14.47 0.90
N ALA A 945 1.28 -15.03 1.06
CA ALA A 945 0.45 -15.48 -0.06
C ALA A 945 0.13 -14.35 -1.05
N ALA A 946 -0.26 -13.17 -0.56
CA ALA A 946 -0.56 -12.03 -1.44
C ALA A 946 0.67 -11.51 -2.19
N GLY A 947 1.85 -11.51 -1.57
CA GLY A 947 3.10 -11.14 -2.23
C GLY A 947 3.44 -12.11 -3.35
N LEU A 948 3.37 -13.42 -3.09
CA LEU A 948 3.65 -14.46 -4.08
C LEU A 948 2.64 -14.45 -5.24
N LEU A 949 1.35 -14.27 -4.98
CA LEU A 949 0.32 -14.14 -6.03
C LEU A 949 0.55 -12.90 -6.93
N VAL A 950 1.15 -11.82 -6.41
CA VAL A 950 1.59 -10.66 -7.21
C VAL A 950 2.90 -10.94 -7.96
N LEU A 951 3.87 -11.59 -7.33
CA LEU A 951 5.23 -11.77 -7.90
C LEU A 951 5.29 -12.85 -8.98
N LEU A 952 4.56 -13.96 -8.79
CA LEU A 952 4.57 -15.10 -9.70
C LEU A 952 3.54 -14.93 -10.80
N TYR A 953 2.28 -14.68 -10.44
CA TYR A 953 1.14 -14.66 -11.37
C TYR A 953 0.68 -13.24 -11.76
N GLY A 954 1.29 -12.20 -11.18
CA GLY A 954 0.90 -10.83 -11.46
C GLY A 954 -0.53 -10.48 -11.02
N ILE A 955 -1.19 -11.24 -10.14
CA ILE A 955 -2.61 -11.02 -9.82
C ILE A 955 -2.79 -9.67 -9.10
N GLN A 956 -3.87 -8.94 -9.41
CA GLN A 956 -4.12 -7.63 -8.82
C GLN A 956 -4.57 -7.75 -7.36
N LEU A 957 -4.07 -6.89 -6.47
CA LEU A 957 -4.45 -6.88 -5.05
C LEU A 957 -5.97 -6.77 -4.82
N THR A 958 -6.71 -6.13 -5.74
CA THR A 958 -8.19 -6.07 -5.69
C THR A 958 -8.85 -7.44 -5.89
N ARG A 959 -8.26 -8.33 -6.71
CA ARG A 959 -8.74 -9.71 -6.87
C ARG A 959 -8.25 -10.63 -5.75
N ILE A 960 -6.99 -10.48 -5.32
CA ILE A 960 -6.41 -11.33 -4.27
C ILE A 960 -7.25 -11.27 -2.99
N VAL A 961 -7.66 -10.06 -2.57
CA VAL A 961 -8.49 -9.94 -1.37
C VAL A 961 -9.87 -10.59 -1.53
N THR A 962 -10.40 -10.70 -2.74
CA THR A 962 -11.73 -11.30 -3.02
C THR A 962 -11.66 -12.78 -3.37
N ILE A 963 -10.59 -13.49 -3.00
CA ILE A 963 -10.54 -14.96 -3.11
C ILE A 963 -11.39 -15.57 -1.99
N THR A 964 -12.31 -16.47 -2.34
CA THR A 964 -13.07 -17.30 -1.39
C THR A 964 -12.45 -18.69 -1.25
N ARG A 965 -12.80 -19.41 -0.18
CA ARG A 965 -12.49 -20.83 0.02
C ARG A 965 -12.99 -21.71 -1.13
N THR A 966 -14.14 -21.38 -1.73
CA THR A 966 -14.70 -22.12 -2.88
C THR A 966 -13.89 -21.96 -4.17
N GLN A 967 -12.96 -21.02 -4.25
CA GLN A 967 -12.03 -20.86 -5.37
C GLN A 967 -10.72 -21.62 -5.17
N VAL A 968 -10.52 -22.28 -4.03
CA VAL A 968 -9.32 -23.08 -3.72
C VAL A 968 -9.73 -24.55 -3.65
N ASN A 969 -9.10 -25.40 -4.46
CA ASN A 969 -9.22 -26.84 -4.31
C ASN A 969 -7.99 -27.37 -3.56
N THR A 970 -8.19 -27.75 -2.29
CA THR A 970 -7.17 -28.38 -1.44
C THR A 970 -7.17 -29.90 -1.54
N SER A 971 -8.10 -30.50 -2.31
CA SER A 971 -8.18 -31.96 -2.52
C SER A 971 -7.36 -32.43 -3.72
N SER A 972 -6.88 -31.50 -4.56
CA SER A 972 -5.90 -31.79 -5.61
C SER A 972 -4.48 -31.56 -5.10
N GLN A 973 -3.54 -32.39 -5.56
CA GLN A 973 -2.10 -32.10 -5.48
C GLN A 973 -1.55 -31.98 -6.91
N PRO A 974 -0.97 -30.83 -7.31
CA PRO A 974 -0.84 -29.58 -6.53
C PRO A 974 -2.19 -28.91 -6.20
N VAL A 975 -2.17 -28.06 -5.17
CA VAL A 975 -3.33 -27.23 -4.78
C VAL A 975 -3.66 -26.28 -5.94
N THR A 976 -4.94 -26.16 -6.31
CA THR A 976 -5.37 -25.25 -7.40
C THR A 976 -6.18 -24.05 -6.91
N LEU A 977 -6.04 -22.93 -7.60
CA LEU A 977 -6.71 -21.66 -7.32
C LEU A 977 -7.37 -21.09 -8.58
N THR A 978 -8.69 -20.97 -8.59
CA THR A 978 -9.46 -20.45 -9.74
C THR A 978 -9.70 -18.95 -9.60
N VAL A 979 -8.89 -18.14 -10.29
CA VAL A 979 -9.04 -16.66 -10.32
C VAL A 979 -9.81 -16.18 -11.54
N GLY A 980 -9.61 -16.83 -12.70
CA GLY A 980 -10.29 -16.55 -13.96
C GLY A 980 -11.37 -17.59 -14.27
N ALA A 981 -11.39 -18.06 -15.51
CA ALA A 981 -12.21 -19.18 -15.97
C ALA A 981 -11.52 -20.53 -15.73
N GLU A 982 -10.18 -20.57 -15.81
CA GLU A 982 -9.38 -21.78 -15.61
C GLU A 982 -8.67 -21.79 -14.24
N PRO A 983 -8.46 -22.97 -13.64
CA PRO A 983 -7.71 -23.12 -12.39
C PRO A 983 -6.20 -22.90 -12.60
N ILE A 984 -5.54 -22.30 -11.62
CA ILE A 984 -4.08 -22.13 -11.58
C ILE A 984 -3.50 -23.17 -10.62
N GLU A 985 -2.57 -24.01 -11.08
CA GLU A 985 -1.76 -24.87 -10.22
C GLU A 985 -0.75 -24.04 -9.41
N LEU A 986 -0.72 -24.24 -8.09
CA LEU A 986 0.17 -23.54 -7.17
C LEU A 986 1.40 -24.40 -6.81
N PRO A 987 2.62 -23.83 -6.85
CA PRO A 987 3.79 -24.47 -6.26
C PRO A 987 3.56 -24.80 -4.78
N GLU A 988 4.06 -25.95 -4.34
CA GLU A 988 3.88 -26.54 -3.00
C GLU A 988 3.89 -25.50 -1.86
N ILE A 989 4.98 -24.74 -1.69
CA ILE A 989 5.14 -23.70 -0.65
C ILE A 989 4.04 -22.60 -0.69
N LEU A 990 3.53 -22.27 -1.89
CA LEU A 990 2.40 -21.35 -2.03
C LEU A 990 1.07 -22.06 -1.78
N GLY A 991 0.94 -23.33 -2.16
CA GLY A 991 -0.15 -24.20 -1.77
C GLY A 991 -0.32 -24.24 -0.26
N ASP A 992 0.74 -24.55 0.48
CA ASP A 992 0.77 -24.60 1.95
C ASP A 992 0.35 -23.26 2.58
N ALA A 993 0.90 -22.15 2.09
CA ALA A 993 0.54 -20.81 2.55
C ALA A 993 -0.93 -20.43 2.22
N ILE A 994 -1.53 -21.05 1.22
CA ILE A 994 -2.96 -20.90 0.89
C ILE A 994 -3.82 -21.85 1.76
N VAL A 995 -3.37 -23.08 2.03
CA VAL A 995 -4.04 -24.03 2.94
C VAL A 995 -4.09 -23.46 4.37
N GLU A 996 -2.99 -22.92 4.89
CA GLU A 996 -2.95 -22.23 6.20
C GLU A 996 -4.00 -21.10 6.27
N LEU A 997 -4.21 -20.39 5.17
CA LEU A 997 -5.25 -19.36 5.07
C LEU A 997 -6.66 -19.94 4.94
N VAL A 998 -6.84 -21.08 4.26
CA VAL A 998 -8.14 -21.79 4.19
C VAL A 998 -8.55 -22.26 5.59
N ASP A 999 -7.62 -22.81 6.37
CA ASP A 999 -7.86 -23.30 7.73
C ASP A 999 -8.12 -22.17 8.72
N ALA A 1000 -7.34 -21.08 8.64
CA ALA A 1000 -7.66 -19.86 9.35
C ALA A 1000 -9.02 -19.27 8.94
N ALA A 1001 -9.46 -19.49 7.69
CA ALA A 1001 -10.77 -19.08 7.18
C ALA A 1001 -11.92 -20.07 7.47
N GLN A 1002 -11.66 -21.27 8.00
CA GLN A 1002 -12.74 -22.18 8.44
C GLN A 1002 -13.56 -21.54 9.58
N HIS A 1003 -12.87 -20.84 10.47
CA HIS A 1003 -13.43 -20.07 11.58
C HIS A 1003 -14.11 -18.75 11.15
N HIS A 1004 -14.19 -18.48 9.84
CA HIS A 1004 -14.82 -17.31 9.27
C HIS A 1004 -15.99 -17.74 8.37
N PRO A 1005 -17.25 -17.63 8.82
CA PRO A 1005 -18.44 -18.12 8.09
C PRO A 1005 -18.75 -17.35 6.79
N GLU A 1006 -17.96 -16.32 6.48
CA GLU A 1006 -18.01 -15.57 5.23
C GLU A 1006 -17.24 -16.24 4.08
N GLY A 1007 -16.40 -17.26 4.38
CA GLY A 1007 -15.63 -17.99 3.37
C GLY A 1007 -14.53 -17.20 2.66
N TRP A 1008 -14.27 -15.93 3.00
CA TRP A 1008 -13.17 -15.14 2.44
C TRP A 1008 -11.81 -15.64 2.93
N LEU A 1009 -10.86 -15.88 2.01
CA LEU A 1009 -9.48 -16.25 2.35
C LEU A 1009 -8.71 -15.07 2.99
N PHE A 1010 -9.07 -13.85 2.60
CA PHE A 1010 -8.57 -12.60 3.18
C PHE A 1010 -9.72 -11.85 3.89
N PRO A 1011 -10.16 -12.28 5.09
CA PRO A 1011 -11.26 -11.62 5.79
C PRO A 1011 -10.86 -10.20 6.24
N GLY A 1012 -11.82 -9.28 6.13
CA GLY A 1012 -11.65 -7.86 6.48
C GLY A 1012 -11.94 -7.55 7.95
N ARG A 1013 -12.07 -6.25 8.25
CA ARG A 1013 -12.48 -5.78 9.59
C ARG A 1013 -14.01 -5.70 9.77
N ASN A 1014 -14.77 -5.61 8.68
CA ASN A 1014 -16.22 -5.56 8.74
C ASN A 1014 -16.77 -6.97 8.51
N PRO A 1015 -17.80 -7.41 9.27
CA PRO A 1015 -18.56 -8.63 8.98
C PRO A 1015 -19.01 -8.71 7.51
N GLY A 1016 -19.14 -9.91 6.96
CA GLY A 1016 -19.50 -10.14 5.55
C GLY A 1016 -18.45 -9.73 4.50
N ARG A 1017 -17.35 -9.05 4.86
CA ARG A 1017 -16.46 -8.40 3.89
C ARG A 1017 -15.03 -8.92 3.91
N HIS A 1018 -14.45 -8.98 2.73
CA HIS A 1018 -13.02 -9.19 2.52
C HIS A 1018 -12.16 -7.99 2.97
N LEU A 1019 -10.85 -8.21 3.06
CA LEU A 1019 -9.84 -7.20 3.38
C LEU A 1019 -9.81 -6.09 2.32
N THR A 1020 -9.70 -4.84 2.73
CA THR A 1020 -9.52 -3.76 1.76
C THR A 1020 -8.09 -3.81 1.17
N PRO A 1021 -7.89 -3.56 -0.13
CA PRO A 1021 -6.55 -3.66 -0.75
C PRO A 1021 -5.50 -2.68 -0.19
N GLY A 1022 -5.95 -1.56 0.41
CA GLY A 1022 -5.08 -0.50 0.95
C GLY A 1022 -4.16 -0.97 2.09
N PRO A 1023 -4.72 -1.54 3.18
CA PRO A 1023 -3.95 -2.22 4.23
C PRO A 1023 -2.95 -3.25 3.69
N LEU A 1024 -3.37 -4.13 2.77
CA LEU A 1024 -2.50 -5.16 2.19
C LEU A 1024 -1.34 -4.54 1.38
N SER A 1025 -1.65 -3.54 0.54
CA SER A 1025 -0.65 -2.75 -0.21
C SER A 1025 0.33 -2.00 0.71
N ARG A 1026 -0.07 -1.66 1.94
CA ARG A 1026 0.80 -1.03 2.94
C ARG A 1026 1.76 -2.04 3.55
N ARG A 1027 1.26 -3.22 3.95
CA ARG A 1027 2.10 -4.32 4.49
C ARG A 1027 3.16 -4.75 3.48
N LEU A 1028 2.73 -5.01 2.24
CA LEU A 1028 3.62 -5.35 1.13
C LEU A 1028 4.69 -4.27 0.89
N ARG A 1029 4.33 -2.98 1.01
CA ARG A 1029 5.31 -1.89 0.93
C ARG A 1029 6.29 -1.82 2.10
N THR A 1030 5.88 -2.16 3.31
CA THR A 1030 6.79 -2.32 4.45
C THR A 1030 7.85 -3.39 4.18
N GLU A 1031 7.46 -4.47 3.48
CA GLU A 1031 8.37 -5.53 3.04
C GLU A 1031 9.19 -5.20 1.77
N GLY A 1032 9.09 -3.99 1.23
CA GLY A 1032 9.78 -3.55 0.00
C GLY A 1032 9.02 -3.82 -1.32
N LEU A 1033 7.87 -4.48 -1.28
CA LEU A 1033 7.12 -4.92 -2.45
C LEU A 1033 6.24 -3.79 -3.03
N LEU A 1034 6.64 -3.27 -4.20
CA LEU A 1034 5.85 -2.31 -4.99
C LEU A 1034 4.90 -3.04 -5.94
N ALA A 1035 3.74 -3.44 -5.40
CA ALA A 1035 2.82 -4.38 -6.07
C ALA A 1035 2.40 -4.02 -7.51
N GLY A 1036 2.29 -2.73 -7.84
CA GLY A 1036 1.97 -2.28 -9.21
C GLY A 1036 3.10 -2.54 -10.22
N SER A 1037 4.34 -2.27 -9.81
CA SER A 1037 5.54 -2.56 -10.60
C SER A 1037 5.78 -4.07 -10.69
N ALA A 1038 5.70 -4.79 -9.57
CA ALA A 1038 5.86 -6.25 -9.55
C ALA A 1038 4.84 -6.97 -10.45
N ARG A 1039 3.55 -6.59 -10.41
CA ARG A 1039 2.51 -7.07 -11.33
C ARG A 1039 2.84 -6.78 -12.79
N THR A 1040 3.40 -5.61 -13.08
CA THR A 1040 3.77 -5.21 -14.45
C THR A 1040 4.85 -6.13 -15.01
N THR A 1041 5.95 -6.35 -14.27
CA THR A 1041 7.02 -7.28 -14.66
C THR A 1041 6.51 -8.72 -14.77
N ALA A 1042 5.68 -9.19 -13.83
CA ALA A 1042 5.12 -10.54 -13.87
C ALA A 1042 4.22 -10.78 -15.09
N LEU A 1043 3.34 -9.82 -15.46
CA LEU A 1043 2.46 -9.96 -16.63
C LEU A 1043 3.23 -9.92 -17.97
N ILE A 1044 4.29 -9.11 -18.07
CA ILE A 1044 5.18 -9.12 -19.23
C ILE A 1044 5.85 -10.50 -19.37
N GLU A 1045 6.37 -11.06 -18.28
CA GLU A 1045 7.02 -12.37 -18.29
C GLU A 1045 6.04 -13.52 -18.58
N LEU A 1046 4.83 -13.51 -18.01
CA LEU A 1046 3.81 -14.53 -18.29
C LEU A 1046 3.35 -14.48 -19.75
N THR A 1047 3.13 -13.28 -20.32
CA THR A 1047 2.73 -13.12 -21.73
C THR A 1047 3.87 -13.31 -22.74
N ARG A 1048 5.10 -13.55 -22.25
CA ARG A 1048 6.24 -14.05 -23.04
C ARG A 1048 6.23 -15.58 -23.16
N GLN A 1049 5.61 -16.27 -22.21
CA GLN A 1049 5.57 -17.74 -22.12
C GLN A 1049 4.22 -18.34 -22.55
N LEU A 1050 3.12 -17.60 -22.36
CA LEU A 1050 1.75 -18.05 -22.58
C LEU A 1050 1.01 -17.13 -23.55
N HIS A 1051 0.19 -17.72 -24.42
CA HIS A 1051 -0.65 -16.98 -25.36
C HIS A 1051 -1.61 -16.02 -24.60
N PRO A 1052 -1.89 -14.80 -25.09
CA PRO A 1052 -2.78 -13.83 -24.43
C PRO A 1052 -4.14 -14.37 -24.01
N ARG A 1053 -4.68 -15.37 -24.71
CA ARG A 1053 -5.94 -16.02 -24.33
C ARG A 1053 -5.80 -16.84 -23.04
N ILE A 1054 -4.76 -17.64 -22.91
CA ILE A 1054 -4.48 -18.44 -21.69
C ILE A 1054 -4.26 -17.51 -20.49
N VAL A 1055 -3.51 -16.41 -20.66
CA VAL A 1055 -3.31 -15.42 -19.59
C VAL A 1055 -4.60 -14.67 -19.22
N SER A 1056 -5.49 -14.43 -20.20
CA SER A 1056 -6.84 -13.94 -19.96
C SER A 1056 -7.64 -14.91 -19.10
N ASP A 1057 -7.61 -16.19 -19.46
CA ASP A 1057 -8.51 -17.20 -18.91
C ASP A 1057 -8.05 -17.71 -17.53
N LEU A 1058 -6.73 -17.76 -17.26
CA LEU A 1058 -6.18 -18.01 -15.91
C LEU A 1058 -6.37 -16.83 -14.94
N LEU A 1059 -6.04 -15.60 -15.37
CA LEU A 1059 -6.03 -14.42 -14.47
C LEU A 1059 -7.34 -13.61 -14.49
N GLY A 1060 -8.29 -14.02 -15.33
CA GLY A 1060 -9.58 -13.36 -15.58
C GLY A 1060 -9.48 -11.92 -16.09
N ILE A 1061 -8.36 -11.54 -16.74
CA ILE A 1061 -8.20 -10.21 -17.33
C ILE A 1061 -8.77 -10.20 -18.76
N THR A 1062 -9.12 -9.04 -19.31
CA THR A 1062 -9.64 -9.02 -20.69
C THR A 1062 -8.56 -9.43 -21.69
N THR A 1063 -8.93 -10.17 -22.73
CA THR A 1063 -8.06 -10.57 -23.85
C THR A 1063 -7.31 -9.38 -24.45
N ALA A 1064 -7.99 -8.24 -24.64
CA ALA A 1064 -7.38 -6.99 -25.10
C ALA A 1064 -6.29 -6.45 -24.13
N SER A 1065 -6.45 -6.63 -22.82
CA SER A 1065 -5.42 -6.29 -21.83
C SER A 1065 -4.22 -7.25 -21.94
N ALA A 1066 -4.47 -8.55 -22.03
CA ALA A 1066 -3.43 -9.57 -22.17
C ALA A 1066 -2.61 -9.39 -23.47
N ALA A 1067 -3.28 -9.08 -24.59
CA ALA A 1067 -2.62 -8.78 -25.86
C ALA A 1067 -1.76 -7.50 -25.78
N SER A 1068 -2.20 -6.50 -25.01
CA SER A 1068 -1.39 -5.31 -24.75
C SER A 1068 -0.11 -5.61 -23.96
N TRP A 1069 -0.16 -6.55 -23.01
CA TRP A 1069 1.02 -7.02 -22.28
C TRP A 1069 1.96 -7.84 -23.17
N SER A 1070 1.43 -8.76 -23.99
CA SER A 1070 2.23 -9.55 -24.92
C SER A 1070 2.98 -8.70 -25.95
N ARG A 1071 2.36 -7.65 -26.50
CA ARG A 1071 3.06 -6.67 -27.36
C ARG A 1071 4.20 -5.94 -26.67
N LEU A 1072 4.15 -5.75 -25.35
CA LEU A 1072 5.26 -5.17 -24.57
C LEU A 1072 6.36 -6.20 -24.26
N ALA A 1073 6.01 -7.49 -24.22
CA ALA A 1073 6.94 -8.60 -24.13
C ALA A 1073 7.63 -8.97 -25.46
N GLY A 1074 7.18 -8.40 -26.58
CA GLY A 1074 7.65 -8.74 -27.95
C GLY A 1074 6.93 -9.95 -28.58
N GLY A 1075 5.79 -10.36 -28.04
CA GLY A 1075 5.21 -11.70 -28.21
C GLY A 1075 4.48 -12.03 -29.50
N GLU A 1076 4.33 -11.11 -30.47
CA GLU A 1076 3.84 -11.50 -31.81
C GLU A 1076 4.96 -12.07 -32.70
N TRP A 1077 6.24 -11.79 -32.39
CA TRP A 1077 7.39 -12.21 -33.21
C TRP A 1077 8.60 -12.76 -32.43
N SER A 1078 8.45 -13.09 -31.14
CA SER A 1078 9.53 -13.66 -30.30
C SER A 1078 10.21 -14.89 -30.93
N ASP A 1079 9.42 -15.67 -31.66
CA ASP A 1079 9.78 -16.94 -32.27
C ASP A 1079 10.36 -16.76 -33.69
N TYR A 1080 10.18 -15.59 -34.30
CA TYR A 1080 10.53 -15.35 -35.69
C TYR A 1080 12.04 -15.47 -36.00
N PRO A 1081 12.96 -14.98 -35.13
CA PRO A 1081 14.39 -15.26 -35.29
C PRO A 1081 14.73 -16.75 -35.27
N ALA A 1082 14.03 -17.54 -34.45
CA ALA A 1082 14.23 -18.98 -34.35
C ALA A 1082 13.72 -19.71 -35.61
N LEU A 1083 12.50 -19.38 -36.05
CA LEU A 1083 11.91 -19.90 -37.29
C LEU A 1083 12.77 -19.58 -38.52
N ARG A 1084 13.43 -18.41 -38.54
CA ARG A 1084 14.40 -18.06 -39.60
C ARG A 1084 15.68 -18.88 -39.51
N SER A 1085 16.24 -19.07 -38.31
CA SER A 1085 17.45 -19.88 -38.12
C SER A 1085 17.31 -21.37 -38.48
N THR A 1086 16.08 -21.87 -38.62
CA THR A 1086 15.79 -23.24 -39.10
C THR A 1086 15.52 -23.34 -40.60
N HIS A 1087 15.51 -22.21 -41.33
CA HIS A 1087 15.20 -22.12 -42.76
C HIS A 1087 16.31 -21.45 -43.59
N ALA A 1088 17.45 -21.15 -42.98
CA ALA A 1088 18.69 -20.68 -43.60
C ALA A 1088 19.78 -21.75 -43.47
#